data_AF-A0A9N9W1Q0-F1
#
_entry.id   AF-A0A9N9W1Q0-F1
#
_cell.length_a   1.000
_cell.length_b   1.000
_cell.length_c   1.000
_cell.angle_alpha   90.00
_cell.angle_beta   90.00
_cell.angle_gamma   90.00
#
_symmetry.space_group_name_H-M   'P 1'
#
loop_
_entity.id
_entity.type
_entity.pdbx_description
1 polymer ?
#
loop_
_entity_poly.entity_id
_entity_poly.type
_entity_poly.pdbx_seq_one_letter_code
_entity_poly.pdbx_strand_id
1 'polypeptide(L)'
;MPSFFSKKKNKASHEEDGENGTQPKQSPEKSKSKEHNINLGSLDERASTPPPTYDKSGHSQDAPPSFDAATAPAQGTSPTDQLTSLMASFANLRLETQKDPDVDTCIAHLRFIHAIQNLKEEIGYHDGLWNLWDARAGPVGALEDGELNEAQIADIKTKLSHLREKRWALYVARAVDRYQLWWQAIAGDRLMAKEVHSKDSPRWIGFPNGTTDYLWTEDQLPPLDVLMVWHTHMLNPRCYLEDAMLWGQRELWTTGMPWAVLNKALDPKMVHSPSSKCRMNWETLTGVKWENDLGSTTKIVDCPACKQPNDVAWTTCGLPETYKGVADPGLTGNGYGDGDFKQTCTECGVVVTKSLLSVSKLIQDTKNYVENDITMPGSVLHPESGMPPTPDQIADVILPNHLAKQALESQLDDFINHTMGNLPSMLTIKDLFSKILSTEQGVSSIRDPNAQAAASASPGNGPRPRLKSPETVQIRKMMSRYWENHSVFALDLVAAVMRQGTFIEKAVRLNWLFSPVLRQSMDRFCQKYQRFLLIMHDDSMHLCVPTLDVDLVWHTHQLAPRAYYKSTTTHSGKLALRKPKFVDHNDKVEESTLARSFERTSATYLAKFGEVYSECACGFCEAIHHKNSFPKGPSLFNVGKNKVQKAIYDFQNAQSPPPSEGTAHISAHNASEQPPTRAYIGEYIRKAWELKLDESYDRAVKRASKKGRKLPSKGEYYNHWGRKYFIYGPQSAPTFLSESMYSGSSPASMVSPGADPAWATCAMGACGQNDIAAGGCGGPGGCVQWGNNAMGNHGILTGGIGTVAGGAGGCGGGGG
;
A
#
# COMPACT_ATOMS: atom_id res chain seq x y z
N MET A 1 -46.56 8.05 41.58
CA MET A 1 -46.75 7.98 43.05
C MET A 1 -45.39 7.69 43.70
N PRO A 2 -45.13 8.11 44.95
CA PRO A 2 -43.88 7.83 45.68
C PRO A 2 -43.84 6.36 46.16
N SER A 3 -42.70 5.77 46.55
CA SER A 3 -42.06 5.92 47.88
C SER A 3 -41.03 4.76 48.07
N PHE A 4 -40.05 4.72 48.99
CA PHE A 4 -39.34 5.71 49.82
C PHE A 4 -37.92 5.18 50.19
N PHE A 5 -37.17 5.96 50.97
CA PHE A 5 -35.85 5.75 51.63
C PHE A 5 -35.56 4.32 52.22
N SER A 6 -34.30 3.90 52.54
CA SER A 6 -33.38 4.57 53.51
C SER A 6 -31.90 4.07 53.52
N LYS A 7 -31.13 4.43 54.57
CA LYS A 7 -29.65 4.42 54.66
C LYS A 7 -29.06 3.47 55.73
N LYS A 8 -27.75 3.18 55.55
CA LYS A 8 -26.74 2.55 56.47
C LYS A 8 -26.91 2.82 57.99
N LYS A 9 -26.61 1.81 58.83
CA LYS A 9 -25.42 1.76 59.75
C LYS A 9 -25.34 0.47 60.63
N ASN A 10 -24.18 0.23 61.25
CA ASN A 10 -23.79 -1.01 61.96
C ASN A 10 -24.09 -1.01 63.47
N LYS A 11 -24.34 -2.21 64.05
CA LYS A 11 -23.97 -2.76 65.40
C LYS A 11 -24.74 -4.09 65.61
N ALA A 12 -24.39 -5.07 66.46
CA ALA A 12 -23.12 -5.57 67.04
C ALA A 12 -23.41 -6.86 67.88
N SER A 13 -22.37 -7.52 68.40
CA SER A 13 -22.35 -8.66 69.39
C SER A 13 -22.77 -10.07 68.87
N HIS A 14 -22.45 -11.21 69.53
CA HIS A 14 -21.83 -11.50 70.86
C HIS A 14 -20.97 -12.80 70.83
N GLU A 15 -20.06 -12.97 71.83
CA GLU A 15 -19.36 -14.22 72.30
C GLU A 15 -18.59 -15.11 71.27
N GLU A 16 -17.52 -15.88 71.57
CA GLU A 16 -16.63 -16.22 72.73
C GLU A 16 -15.36 -16.90 72.12
N ASP A 17 -14.18 -17.15 72.73
CA ASP A 17 -13.48 -16.78 73.99
C ASP A 17 -11.94 -17.04 73.78
N GLY A 18 -11.09 -17.00 74.83
CA GLY A 18 -9.90 -17.89 74.89
C GLY A 18 -8.56 -17.33 75.39
N GLU A 19 -8.52 -16.62 76.53
CA GLU A 19 -7.38 -16.39 77.46
C GLU A 19 -5.91 -16.11 77.01
N ASN A 20 -5.31 -15.05 77.61
CA ASN A 20 -3.95 -14.93 78.24
C ASN A 20 -2.69 -15.56 77.57
N GLY A 21 -1.48 -14.97 77.54
CA GLY A 21 -0.79 -13.85 78.22
C GLY A 21 0.74 -14.18 78.18
N THR A 22 1.76 -13.32 78.30
CA THR A 22 1.92 -11.93 78.78
C THR A 22 3.23 -11.34 78.19
N GLN A 23 3.40 -10.00 78.19
CA GLN A 23 4.65 -9.26 77.85
C GLN A 23 5.73 -9.36 78.99
N PRO A 24 7.03 -8.94 78.85
CA PRO A 24 7.45 -7.63 78.29
C PRO A 24 8.82 -7.44 77.58
N LYS A 25 8.93 -6.25 76.97
CA LYS A 25 10.09 -5.41 76.55
C LYS A 25 11.50 -5.74 77.10
N GLN A 26 12.54 -5.64 76.23
CA GLN A 26 13.55 -4.54 76.22
C GLN A 26 14.60 -4.67 75.08
N SER A 27 15.21 -3.53 74.70
CA SER A 27 16.40 -3.38 73.81
C SER A 27 17.69 -3.27 74.68
N PRO A 28 18.96 -3.26 74.18
CA PRO A 28 19.43 -2.81 72.85
C PRO A 28 20.69 -3.48 72.20
N GLU A 29 21.02 -3.01 70.98
CA GLU A 29 22.36 -2.86 70.33
C GLU A 29 23.42 -3.99 70.15
N LYS A 30 24.01 -4.00 68.94
CA LYS A 30 25.39 -4.43 68.55
C LYS A 30 25.72 -5.94 68.69
N SER A 31 26.27 -6.65 67.68
CA SER A 31 27.23 -6.21 66.65
C SER A 31 27.29 -7.14 65.40
N LYS A 32 28.35 -7.03 64.58
CA LYS A 32 28.49 -7.49 63.17
C LYS A 32 28.72 -9.02 63.01
N SER A 33 28.23 -9.61 61.92
CA SER A 33 29.09 -10.31 60.92
C SER A 33 28.38 -10.69 59.61
N LYS A 34 29.20 -11.04 58.61
CA LYS A 34 28.96 -11.50 57.22
C LYS A 34 28.29 -12.90 57.16
N GLU A 35 27.74 -13.40 56.05
CA GLU A 35 27.50 -12.86 54.69
C GLU A 35 26.35 -13.60 53.97
N HIS A 36 25.88 -13.04 52.84
CA HIS A 36 25.11 -13.70 51.77
C HIS A 36 23.80 -14.40 52.14
N ASN A 37 22.68 -13.83 51.67
CA ASN A 37 21.51 -14.63 51.31
C ASN A 37 20.83 -14.00 50.08
N ILE A 38 20.31 -14.84 49.18
CA ILE A 38 19.57 -14.41 47.98
C ILE A 38 18.08 -14.59 48.29
N ASN A 39 17.25 -13.55 48.11
CA ASN A 39 15.82 -13.76 48.01
C ASN A 39 15.09 -12.66 47.21
N LEU A 40 13.88 -12.96 46.77
CA LEU A 40 13.03 -12.14 45.93
C LEU A 40 12.31 -11.01 46.71
N GLY A 41 11.97 -9.95 45.98
CA GLY A 41 11.25 -8.76 46.43
C GLY A 41 11.78 -7.53 45.67
N SER A 42 10.96 -6.59 45.19
CA SER A 42 9.50 -6.51 45.18
C SER A 42 9.02 -5.77 43.92
N LEU A 43 7.70 -5.60 43.77
CA LEU A 43 7.16 -4.54 42.92
C LEU A 43 7.69 -3.18 43.42
N ASP A 44 8.00 -2.27 42.49
CA ASP A 44 8.31 -0.89 42.81
C ASP A 44 7.81 0.06 41.69
N GLU A 45 7.31 1.23 42.07
CA GLU A 45 6.76 2.19 41.11
C GLU A 45 7.89 2.90 40.34
N ARG A 46 7.81 2.93 39.01
CA ARG A 46 8.84 3.62 38.20
C ARG A 46 8.70 5.14 38.36
N ALA A 47 9.48 5.69 39.28
CA ALA A 47 9.47 7.10 39.66
C ALA A 47 9.54 8.05 38.44
N SER A 48 8.70 9.09 38.47
CA SER A 48 8.69 10.12 37.43
C SER A 48 9.96 10.96 37.49
N THR A 49 10.79 10.89 36.46
CA THR A 49 11.91 11.82 36.27
C THR A 49 11.36 13.19 35.85
N PRO A 50 11.64 14.28 36.60
CA PRO A 50 11.25 15.62 36.17
C PRO A 50 12.06 16.05 34.93
N PRO A 51 11.52 16.93 34.07
CA PRO A 51 12.27 17.47 32.95
C PRO A 51 13.45 18.32 33.44
N PRO A 52 14.58 18.36 32.71
CA PRO A 52 15.74 19.15 33.10
C PRO A 52 15.41 20.65 33.15
N THR A 53 15.86 21.31 34.21
CA THR A 53 15.77 22.76 34.36
C THR A 53 16.73 23.46 33.42
N TYR A 54 16.20 24.16 32.42
CA TYR A 54 16.99 25.07 31.58
C TYR A 54 17.43 26.29 32.38
N ASP A 55 18.74 26.43 32.58
CA ASP A 55 19.32 27.63 33.17
C ASP A 55 19.32 28.79 32.16
N LYS A 56 19.22 30.03 32.64
CA LYS A 56 18.97 31.23 31.83
C LYS A 56 20.24 32.04 31.55
N SER A 57 21.32 31.38 31.13
CA SER A 57 22.47 32.08 30.52
C SER A 57 23.23 31.17 29.54
N GLY A 58 23.65 31.74 28.40
CA GLY A 58 24.40 31.04 27.36
C GLY A 58 23.74 31.10 25.98
N HIS A 59 24.25 31.98 25.11
CA HIS A 59 23.96 31.91 23.66
C HIS A 59 24.87 30.84 23.03
N SER A 60 24.36 29.63 22.80
CA SER A 60 24.98 28.64 21.91
C SER A 60 24.45 28.78 20.48
N GLN A 61 25.28 28.48 19.48
CA GLN A 61 24.94 28.54 18.05
C GLN A 61 24.59 27.15 17.49
N ASP A 62 23.55 26.51 18.03
CA ASP A 62 23.07 25.23 17.52
C ASP A 62 22.05 25.41 16.39
N ALA A 63 22.55 25.91 15.26
CA ALA A 63 21.88 25.75 13.96
C ALA A 63 22.36 24.44 13.32
N PRO A 64 21.49 23.66 12.66
CA PRO A 64 21.96 22.53 11.87
C PRO A 64 22.88 23.03 10.75
N PRO A 65 23.95 22.29 10.41
CA PRO A 65 24.81 22.65 9.29
C PRO A 65 24.03 22.77 7.97
N SER A 66 24.46 23.66 7.07
CA SER A 66 23.98 23.64 5.68
C SER A 66 24.48 22.39 4.94
N PHE A 67 23.94 22.16 3.75
CA PHE A 67 24.39 21.12 2.82
C PHE A 67 25.91 21.16 2.52
N ASP A 68 26.56 22.31 2.73
CA ASP A 68 27.98 22.54 2.45
C ASP A 68 28.93 22.14 3.59
N ALA A 69 28.41 21.75 4.76
CA ALA A 69 29.24 21.20 5.85
C ALA A 69 29.66 19.73 5.58
N ALA A 70 30.07 19.46 4.35
CA ALA A 70 30.84 18.26 4.05
C ALA A 70 32.05 18.23 4.98
N THR A 71 32.20 17.16 5.75
CA THR A 71 33.43 16.92 6.49
C THR A 71 34.57 16.89 5.46
N ALA A 72 35.53 17.81 5.57
CA ALA A 72 36.57 17.97 4.56
C ALA A 72 37.22 16.60 4.27
N PRO A 73 37.26 16.16 3.00
CA PRO A 73 37.71 14.81 2.67
C PRO A 73 39.16 14.64 3.15
N ALA A 74 39.45 13.46 3.72
CA ALA A 74 40.80 13.12 4.16
C ALA A 74 41.77 13.32 2.99
N GLN A 75 42.70 14.27 3.15
CA GLN A 75 43.52 14.80 2.07
C GLN A 75 44.31 13.67 1.39
N GLY A 76 43.98 13.40 0.11
CA GLY A 76 44.69 12.42 -0.72
C GLY A 76 43.91 11.18 -1.18
N THR A 77 42.63 11.01 -0.80
CA THR A 77 41.79 9.93 -1.37
C THR A 77 41.11 10.37 -2.68
N SER A 78 41.12 9.53 -3.72
CA SER A 78 40.39 9.82 -4.96
C SER A 78 38.89 9.52 -4.83
N PRO A 79 38.02 10.08 -5.68
CA PRO A 79 36.60 9.73 -5.71
C PRO A 79 36.36 8.23 -5.96
N THR A 80 37.25 7.56 -6.71
CA THR A 80 37.21 6.12 -6.97
C THR A 80 37.52 5.31 -5.72
N ASP A 81 38.49 5.74 -4.90
CA ASP A 81 38.81 5.09 -3.62
C ASP A 81 37.66 5.25 -2.62
N GLN A 82 37.06 6.45 -2.57
CA GLN A 82 35.90 6.74 -1.72
C GLN A 82 34.69 5.89 -2.09
N LEU A 83 34.38 5.77 -3.39
CA LEU A 83 33.33 4.88 -3.89
C LEU A 83 33.63 3.39 -3.58
N THR A 84 34.87 2.95 -3.79
CA THR A 84 35.29 1.56 -3.50
C THR A 84 35.17 1.23 -2.00
N SER A 85 35.58 2.17 -1.13
CA SER A 85 35.45 2.05 0.33
C SER A 85 33.98 2.03 0.78
N LEU A 86 33.13 2.88 0.18
CA LEU A 86 31.68 2.88 0.41
C LEU A 86 31.06 1.53 0.01
N MET A 87 31.37 1.02 -1.18
CA MET A 87 30.90 -0.27 -1.67
C MET A 87 31.36 -1.43 -0.78
N ALA A 88 32.60 -1.41 -0.28
CA ALA A 88 33.11 -2.39 0.68
C ALA A 88 32.41 -2.31 2.06
N SER A 89 31.96 -1.12 2.47
CA SER A 89 31.26 -0.93 3.75
C SER A 89 29.92 -1.69 3.83
N PHE A 90 29.28 -1.95 2.68
CA PHE A 90 28.01 -2.66 2.57
C PHE A 90 28.05 -4.13 3.03
N ALA A 91 29.23 -4.75 3.07
CA ALA A 91 29.42 -6.09 3.63
C ALA A 91 29.31 -6.13 5.17
N ASN A 92 29.40 -4.97 5.84
CA ASN A 92 29.55 -4.85 7.30
C ASN A 92 28.28 -4.29 8.00
N LEU A 93 27.12 -4.36 7.36
CA LEU A 93 25.85 -3.86 7.89
C LEU A 93 25.29 -4.79 9.00
N ARG A 94 24.77 -4.19 10.08
CA ARG A 94 24.20 -4.88 11.25
C ARG A 94 22.71 -5.16 11.05
N LEU A 95 22.44 -6.18 10.25
CA LEU A 95 21.09 -6.50 9.78
C LEU A 95 20.41 -7.50 10.71
N GLU A 96 19.31 -7.05 11.33
CA GLU A 96 18.44 -7.83 12.21
C GLU A 96 17.01 -7.75 11.66
N THR A 97 16.20 -8.78 11.92
CA THR A 97 14.78 -8.81 11.57
C THR A 97 13.91 -8.24 12.71
N GLN A 98 12.72 -7.73 12.37
CA GLN A 98 11.67 -7.34 13.33
C GLN A 98 12.04 -6.28 14.38
N LYS A 99 12.56 -5.15 13.90
CA LYS A 99 12.75 -3.91 14.68
C LYS A 99 12.18 -2.70 13.95
N ASP A 100 12.03 -1.57 14.67
CA ASP A 100 11.85 -0.26 14.03
C ASP A 100 13.06 0.03 13.10
N PRO A 101 12.88 0.72 11.97
CA PRO A 101 13.88 0.84 10.92
C PRO A 101 15.07 1.74 11.32
N ASP A 102 16.29 1.26 11.05
CA ASP A 102 17.55 1.95 11.32
C ASP A 102 18.40 2.19 10.06
N VAL A 103 19.55 2.87 10.24
CA VAL A 103 20.47 3.25 9.17
C VAL A 103 20.95 2.05 8.36
N ASP A 104 21.37 0.96 9.00
CA ASP A 104 21.93 -0.21 8.30
C ASP A 104 20.84 -0.96 7.53
N THR A 105 19.65 -1.11 8.10
CA THR A 105 18.50 -1.75 7.44
C THR A 105 18.03 -0.91 6.25
N CYS A 106 18.00 0.43 6.36
CA CYS A 106 17.67 1.30 5.23
C CYS A 106 18.73 1.26 4.11
N ILE A 107 20.02 1.09 4.44
CA ILE A 107 21.07 0.89 3.42
C ILE A 107 20.89 -0.46 2.70
N ALA A 108 20.60 -1.54 3.42
CA ALA A 108 20.33 -2.84 2.80
C ALA A 108 19.08 -2.80 1.89
N HIS A 109 18.03 -2.10 2.31
CA HIS A 109 16.85 -1.87 1.47
C HIS A 109 17.20 -1.03 0.21
N LEU A 110 18.03 0.01 0.34
CA LEU A 110 18.53 0.76 -0.82
C LEU A 110 19.31 -0.13 -1.79
N ARG A 111 20.22 -0.98 -1.31
CA ARG A 111 20.95 -1.94 -2.17
C ARG A 111 19.99 -2.84 -2.95
N PHE A 112 18.95 -3.35 -2.29
CA PHE A 112 17.97 -4.22 -2.90
C PHE A 112 17.13 -3.52 -3.99
N ILE A 113 16.65 -2.29 -3.77
CA ILE A 113 15.90 -1.58 -4.82
C ILE A 113 16.80 -1.13 -6.00
N HIS A 114 18.10 -0.93 -5.79
CA HIS A 114 19.04 -0.75 -6.91
C HIS A 114 19.20 -2.05 -7.73
N ALA A 115 19.22 -3.22 -7.09
CA ALA A 115 19.18 -4.50 -7.82
C ALA A 115 17.90 -4.64 -8.67
N ILE A 116 16.74 -4.23 -8.15
CA ILE A 116 15.48 -4.22 -8.91
C ILE A 116 15.52 -3.24 -10.08
N GLN A 117 16.06 -2.02 -9.91
CA GLN A 117 16.19 -1.09 -11.03
C GLN A 117 17.16 -1.62 -12.10
N ASN A 118 18.31 -2.19 -11.70
CA ASN A 118 19.25 -2.82 -12.63
C ASN A 118 18.54 -3.90 -13.47
N LEU A 119 17.74 -4.75 -12.83
CA LEU A 119 16.93 -5.77 -13.52
C LEU A 119 15.86 -5.18 -14.46
N LYS A 120 15.20 -4.08 -14.07
CA LYS A 120 14.26 -3.35 -14.95
C LYS A 120 14.97 -2.83 -16.19
N GLU A 121 16.15 -2.22 -16.04
CA GLU A 121 16.93 -1.72 -17.18
C GLU A 121 17.42 -2.89 -18.06
N GLU A 122 17.97 -3.95 -17.48
CA GLU A 122 18.44 -5.15 -18.19
C GLU A 122 17.34 -5.76 -19.07
N ILE A 123 16.16 -6.02 -18.50
CA ILE A 123 15.01 -6.58 -19.22
C ILE A 123 14.40 -5.58 -20.22
N GLY A 124 14.45 -4.27 -19.92
CA GLY A 124 14.07 -3.23 -20.86
C GLY A 124 14.96 -3.24 -22.10
N TYR A 125 16.28 -3.15 -21.92
CA TYR A 125 17.26 -3.06 -23.00
C TYR A 125 17.61 -4.42 -23.67
N HIS A 126 17.10 -5.55 -23.18
CA HIS A 126 17.29 -6.86 -23.82
C HIS A 126 16.52 -6.94 -25.15
N ASP A 127 17.17 -6.53 -26.23
CA ASP A 127 16.56 -6.52 -27.56
C ASP A 127 16.19 -7.94 -28.03
N GLY A 128 15.10 -8.03 -28.80
CA GLY A 128 14.53 -9.28 -29.29
C GLY A 128 13.82 -10.16 -28.26
N LEU A 129 13.86 -9.83 -26.96
CA LEU A 129 13.22 -10.63 -25.91
C LEU A 129 11.72 -10.85 -26.20
N TRP A 130 11.31 -12.12 -26.22
CA TRP A 130 9.99 -12.60 -26.67
C TRP A 130 9.52 -12.06 -28.04
N ASN A 131 10.47 -11.86 -28.96
CA ASN A 131 10.24 -11.27 -30.28
C ASN A 131 9.70 -9.82 -30.22
N LEU A 132 10.00 -9.08 -29.15
CA LEU A 132 9.87 -7.63 -29.11
C LEU A 132 11.23 -7.04 -29.51
N TRP A 133 11.33 -6.52 -30.74
CA TRP A 133 12.57 -5.96 -31.31
C TRP A 133 12.52 -4.42 -31.36
N ASP A 134 13.59 -3.73 -30.94
CA ASP A 134 13.73 -2.27 -30.97
C ASP A 134 13.68 -1.73 -32.42
N ALA A 135 14.04 -2.54 -33.41
CA ALA A 135 13.84 -2.28 -34.83
C ALA A 135 12.37 -1.93 -35.22
N ARG A 136 11.38 -2.38 -34.43
CA ARG A 136 9.96 -2.00 -34.61
C ARG A 136 9.71 -0.51 -34.36
N ALA A 137 10.60 0.20 -33.68
CA ALA A 137 10.46 1.63 -33.43
C ALA A 137 10.73 2.50 -34.66
N GLY A 138 11.47 2.00 -35.65
CA GLY A 138 11.93 2.73 -36.83
C GLY A 138 13.44 2.56 -37.05
N PRO A 139 14.09 3.44 -37.83
CA PRO A 139 15.52 3.38 -38.08
C PRO A 139 16.30 3.85 -36.83
N VAL A 140 16.51 2.95 -35.87
CA VAL A 140 17.14 3.27 -34.57
C VAL A 140 18.55 3.85 -34.75
N GLY A 141 19.36 3.34 -35.68
CA GLY A 141 20.70 3.85 -35.97
C GLY A 141 20.72 5.33 -36.40
N ALA A 142 19.71 5.77 -37.17
CA ALA A 142 19.60 7.16 -37.61
C ALA A 142 19.31 8.17 -36.48
N LEU A 143 19.10 7.71 -35.24
CA LEU A 143 19.14 8.56 -34.04
C LEU A 143 20.56 9.04 -33.71
N GLU A 144 21.58 8.28 -34.10
CA GLU A 144 23.00 8.58 -33.87
C GLU A 144 23.60 9.37 -35.04
N ASP A 145 23.21 9.05 -36.27
CA ASP A 145 23.65 9.74 -37.51
C ASP A 145 23.13 11.18 -37.63
N GLY A 146 22.07 11.54 -36.89
CA GLY A 146 21.50 12.90 -36.86
C GLY A 146 20.63 13.29 -38.06
N GLU A 147 20.28 12.35 -38.93
CA GLU A 147 19.48 12.60 -40.16
C GLU A 147 17.98 12.87 -39.91
N LEU A 148 17.53 12.71 -38.66
CA LEU A 148 16.11 12.74 -38.28
C LEU A 148 15.68 14.08 -37.67
N ASN A 149 14.45 14.51 -37.98
CA ASN A 149 13.86 15.68 -37.33
C ASN A 149 13.33 15.38 -35.91
N GLU A 150 13.07 16.42 -35.12
CA GLU A 150 12.63 16.30 -33.72
C GLU A 150 11.38 15.42 -33.53
N ALA A 151 10.42 15.46 -34.46
CA ALA A 151 9.20 14.67 -34.39
C ALA A 151 9.47 13.17 -34.67
N GLN A 152 10.35 12.86 -35.63
CA GLN A 152 10.81 11.48 -35.86
C GLN A 152 11.58 10.94 -34.66
N ILE A 153 12.48 11.74 -34.07
CA ILE A 153 13.24 11.39 -32.87
C ILE A 153 12.28 11.13 -31.68
N ALA A 154 11.23 11.94 -31.53
CA ALA A 154 10.23 11.77 -30.48
C ALA A 154 9.33 10.52 -30.68
N ASP A 155 8.96 10.21 -31.92
CA ASP A 155 8.18 9.00 -32.27
C ASP A 155 9.00 7.71 -32.03
N ILE A 156 10.24 7.64 -32.52
CA ILE A 156 11.11 6.48 -32.29
C ILE A 156 11.37 6.31 -30.79
N LYS A 157 11.71 7.37 -30.05
CA LYS A 157 11.87 7.29 -28.58
C LYS A 157 10.58 6.88 -27.86
N THR A 158 9.42 7.21 -28.41
CA THR A 158 8.11 6.75 -27.90
C THR A 158 7.91 5.26 -28.09
N LYS A 159 8.18 4.75 -29.30
CA LYS A 159 8.05 3.33 -29.61
C LYS A 159 9.08 2.48 -28.86
N LEU A 160 10.33 2.93 -28.76
CA LEU A 160 11.37 2.29 -27.92
C LEU A 160 10.91 2.22 -26.46
N SER A 161 10.50 3.35 -25.88
CA SER A 161 9.99 3.42 -24.49
C SER A 161 8.84 2.42 -24.26
N HIS A 162 7.86 2.34 -25.18
CA HIS A 162 6.76 1.38 -25.09
C HIS A 162 7.17 -0.09 -25.30
N LEU A 163 8.12 -0.39 -26.21
CA LEU A 163 8.64 -1.75 -26.42
C LEU A 163 9.33 -2.29 -25.17
N ARG A 164 10.15 -1.44 -24.54
CA ARG A 164 10.89 -1.74 -23.31
C ARG A 164 9.93 -1.92 -22.12
N GLU A 165 8.90 -1.08 -21.99
CA GLU A 165 7.87 -1.27 -20.97
C GLU A 165 7.02 -2.53 -21.23
N LYS A 166 6.81 -2.93 -22.50
CA LYS A 166 6.13 -4.20 -22.81
C LYS A 166 7.00 -5.42 -22.43
N ARG A 167 8.32 -5.38 -22.64
CA ARG A 167 9.23 -6.41 -22.09
C ARG A 167 9.12 -6.46 -20.56
N TRP A 168 9.22 -5.32 -19.89
CA TRP A 168 9.09 -5.26 -18.44
C TRP A 168 7.73 -5.76 -17.91
N ALA A 169 6.62 -5.39 -18.55
CA ALA A 169 5.27 -5.86 -18.21
C ALA A 169 5.13 -7.39 -18.30
N LEU A 170 5.66 -8.00 -19.36
CA LEU A 170 5.65 -9.46 -19.54
C LEU A 170 6.56 -10.17 -18.53
N TYR A 171 7.70 -9.58 -18.21
CA TYR A 171 8.61 -10.08 -17.18
C TYR A 171 7.98 -10.08 -15.79
N VAL A 172 7.29 -8.99 -15.41
CA VAL A 172 6.53 -8.87 -14.16
C VAL A 172 5.35 -9.86 -14.14
N ALA A 173 4.63 -10.04 -15.25
CA ALA A 173 3.55 -11.03 -15.35
C ALA A 173 4.05 -12.46 -15.09
N ARG A 174 5.23 -12.81 -15.61
CA ARG A 174 5.91 -14.09 -15.35
C ARG A 174 6.42 -14.18 -13.90
N ALA A 175 6.99 -13.09 -13.37
CA ALA A 175 7.51 -13.03 -12.00
C ALA A 175 6.42 -13.27 -10.94
N VAL A 176 5.24 -12.69 -11.13
CA VAL A 176 4.10 -12.87 -10.22
C VAL A 176 3.59 -14.32 -10.23
N ASP A 177 3.64 -15.00 -11.38
CA ASP A 177 3.27 -16.41 -11.48
C ASP A 177 4.30 -17.33 -10.81
N ARG A 178 5.59 -17.04 -11.01
CA ARG A 178 6.70 -17.74 -10.33
C ARG A 178 6.64 -17.53 -8.81
N TYR A 179 6.25 -16.33 -8.36
CA TYR A 179 5.97 -16.04 -6.96
C TYR A 179 4.74 -16.82 -6.43
N GLN A 180 3.68 -16.99 -7.24
CA GLN A 180 2.54 -17.82 -6.85
C GLN A 180 2.93 -19.28 -6.64
N LEU A 181 3.69 -19.87 -7.57
CA LEU A 181 4.20 -21.24 -7.45
C LEU A 181 5.07 -21.42 -6.18
N TRP A 182 5.99 -20.48 -5.94
CA TRP A 182 6.83 -20.49 -4.74
C TRP A 182 6.03 -20.38 -3.44
N TRP A 183 5.10 -19.41 -3.36
CA TRP A 183 4.24 -19.19 -2.19
C TRP A 183 3.36 -20.39 -1.86
N GLN A 184 2.90 -21.12 -2.88
CA GLN A 184 2.13 -22.35 -2.72
C GLN A 184 3.03 -23.53 -2.31
N ALA A 185 4.23 -23.66 -2.88
CA ALA A 185 5.16 -24.75 -2.59
C ALA A 185 5.74 -24.72 -1.17
N ILE A 186 5.74 -23.56 -0.49
CA ILE A 186 6.17 -23.42 0.92
C ILE A 186 5.01 -23.16 1.89
N ALA A 187 3.75 -23.34 1.46
CA ALA A 187 2.58 -23.08 2.29
C ALA A 187 2.43 -24.09 3.45
N GLY A 188 1.93 -23.60 4.58
CA GLY A 188 1.40 -24.46 5.65
C GLY A 188 -0.04 -24.90 5.35
N ASP A 189 -0.69 -25.56 6.31
CA ASP A 189 -2.11 -25.88 6.16
C ASP A 189 -2.93 -24.60 6.02
N ARG A 190 -3.97 -24.64 5.19
CA ARG A 190 -4.91 -23.53 4.98
C ARG A 190 -5.66 -23.20 6.28
N LEU A 191 -6.15 -21.96 6.40
CA LEU A 191 -7.00 -21.56 7.53
C LEU A 191 -8.41 -22.13 7.37
N MET A 192 -8.83 -22.99 8.28
CA MET A 192 -10.12 -23.68 8.20
C MET A 192 -11.23 -22.83 8.82
N ALA A 193 -12.43 -22.80 8.26
CA ALA A 193 -13.49 -21.90 8.70
C ALA A 193 -13.95 -22.19 10.14
N LYS A 194 -13.95 -23.47 10.57
CA LYS A 194 -14.08 -23.86 11.99
C LYS A 194 -13.14 -23.12 12.94
N GLU A 195 -11.93 -22.75 12.50
CA GLU A 195 -10.97 -21.96 13.30
C GLU A 195 -11.35 -20.48 13.38
N VAL A 196 -12.07 -19.98 12.37
CA VAL A 196 -12.54 -18.59 12.23
C VAL A 196 -13.87 -18.36 12.96
N HIS A 197 -14.47 -19.41 13.51
CA HIS A 197 -15.52 -19.31 14.54
C HIS A 197 -14.96 -19.27 15.98
N SER A 198 -13.67 -19.54 16.19
CA SER A 198 -13.06 -19.64 17.54
C SER A 198 -12.41 -18.32 17.99
N LYS A 199 -12.85 -17.84 19.17
CA LYS A 199 -12.42 -16.57 19.79
C LYS A 199 -10.95 -16.56 20.21
N ASP A 200 -10.38 -17.72 20.47
CA ASP A 200 -9.03 -17.92 20.99
C ASP A 200 -8.14 -18.65 19.97
N SER A 201 -8.54 -18.69 18.69
CA SER A 201 -7.82 -19.40 17.63
C SER A 201 -6.38 -18.91 17.50
N PRO A 202 -5.36 -19.76 17.77
CA PRO A 202 -3.97 -19.34 17.63
C PRO A 202 -3.62 -19.09 16.15
N ARG A 203 -4.24 -19.84 15.23
CA ARG A 203 -4.04 -19.76 13.77
C ARG A 203 -4.75 -18.56 13.12
N TRP A 204 -5.61 -17.85 13.86
CA TRP A 204 -6.28 -16.63 13.38
C TRP A 204 -6.08 -15.43 14.31
N ILE A 205 -6.79 -15.37 15.44
CA ILE A 205 -6.69 -14.29 16.42
C ILE A 205 -5.26 -14.16 16.97
N GLY A 206 -4.61 -15.29 17.24
CA GLY A 206 -3.20 -15.36 17.65
C GLY A 206 -2.18 -15.27 16.51
N PHE A 207 -2.57 -15.01 15.26
CA PHE A 207 -1.64 -15.04 14.13
C PHE A 207 -0.59 -13.92 14.14
N PRO A 208 -0.95 -12.62 14.27
CA PRO A 208 0.02 -11.53 14.15
C PRO A 208 1.15 -11.57 15.20
N ASN A 209 0.87 -12.18 16.36
CA ASN A 209 1.74 -12.24 17.53
C ASN A 209 2.65 -13.49 17.58
N GLY A 210 2.91 -14.13 16.44
CA GLY A 210 3.78 -15.31 16.37
C GLY A 210 5.23 -15.07 16.85
N THR A 211 5.85 -16.12 17.37
CA THR A 211 7.20 -16.09 17.97
C THR A 211 8.21 -17.03 17.31
N THR A 212 7.77 -18.00 16.50
CA THR A 212 8.64 -18.87 15.69
C THR A 212 8.96 -18.17 14.38
N ASP A 213 10.24 -18.10 14.02
CA ASP A 213 10.76 -17.37 12.86
C ASP A 213 11.34 -18.38 11.84
N TYR A 214 11.05 -18.22 10.54
CA TYR A 214 11.62 -19.02 9.45
C TYR A 214 13.14 -18.86 9.40
N LEU A 215 13.86 -19.99 9.39
CA LEU A 215 15.32 -20.05 9.32
C LEU A 215 15.81 -20.00 7.87
N TRP A 216 16.25 -18.83 7.43
CA TRP A 216 16.78 -18.61 6.07
C TRP A 216 18.25 -18.99 5.91
N THR A 217 18.57 -19.59 4.77
CA THR A 217 19.94 -19.79 4.27
C THR A 217 20.07 -19.25 2.84
N GLU A 218 21.31 -19.02 2.38
CA GLU A 218 21.61 -18.56 1.01
C GLU A 218 21.09 -19.51 -0.07
N ASP A 219 20.99 -20.81 0.23
CA ASP A 219 20.47 -21.83 -0.68
C ASP A 219 18.93 -21.89 -0.74
N GLN A 220 18.21 -21.04 0.00
CA GLN A 220 16.73 -20.96 0.02
C GLN A 220 16.19 -19.66 -0.58
N LEU A 221 17.04 -18.65 -0.85
CA LEU A 221 16.58 -17.37 -1.41
C LEU A 221 15.97 -17.59 -2.81
N PRO A 222 14.75 -17.08 -3.07
CA PRO A 222 14.19 -17.13 -4.41
C PRO A 222 14.89 -16.14 -5.39
N PRO A 223 14.67 -16.28 -6.70
CA PRO A 223 15.15 -15.35 -7.73
C PRO A 223 14.81 -13.88 -7.47
N LEU A 224 15.57 -12.96 -8.07
CA LEU A 224 15.46 -11.50 -7.81
C LEU A 224 14.08 -10.92 -8.18
N ASP A 225 13.44 -11.43 -9.22
CA ASP A 225 12.11 -11.03 -9.64
C ASP A 225 11.01 -11.56 -8.69
N VAL A 226 11.20 -12.74 -8.12
CA VAL A 226 10.32 -13.31 -7.10
C VAL A 226 10.49 -12.59 -5.75
N LEU A 227 11.72 -12.20 -5.40
CA LEU A 227 12.02 -11.30 -4.27
C LEU A 227 11.36 -9.92 -4.44
N MET A 228 11.36 -9.36 -5.66
CA MET A 228 10.68 -8.08 -5.98
C MET A 228 9.16 -8.18 -5.78
N VAL A 229 8.53 -9.27 -6.22
CA VAL A 229 7.10 -9.50 -5.99
C VAL A 229 6.81 -9.69 -4.51
N TRP A 230 7.62 -10.47 -3.78
CA TRP A 230 7.45 -10.67 -2.34
C TRP A 230 7.58 -9.36 -1.55
N HIS A 231 8.61 -8.56 -1.85
CA HIS A 231 8.80 -7.21 -1.32
C HIS A 231 7.54 -6.35 -1.54
N THR A 232 7.08 -6.25 -2.78
CA THR A 232 5.86 -5.48 -3.13
C THR A 232 4.62 -5.97 -2.37
N HIS A 233 4.49 -7.28 -2.16
CA HIS A 233 3.40 -7.85 -1.37
C HIS A 233 3.50 -7.42 0.09
N MET A 234 4.68 -7.50 0.71
CA MET A 234 4.91 -7.04 2.08
C MET A 234 4.66 -5.55 2.27
N LEU A 235 4.87 -4.73 1.22
CA LEU A 235 4.52 -3.30 1.22
C LEU A 235 3.01 -3.02 1.19
N ASN A 236 2.16 -4.06 1.13
CA ASN A 236 0.71 -3.97 1.31
C ASN A 236 0.33 -4.71 2.62
N PRO A 237 0.68 -4.15 3.78
CA PRO A 237 0.86 -4.92 5.02
C PRO A 237 -0.40 -5.64 5.51
N ARG A 238 -1.60 -5.10 5.26
CA ARG A 238 -2.87 -5.79 5.56
C ARG A 238 -3.20 -6.93 4.61
N CYS A 239 -2.90 -6.79 3.32
CA CYS A 239 -3.10 -7.85 2.33
C CYS A 239 -2.11 -8.99 2.58
N TYR A 240 -0.86 -8.67 2.89
CA TYR A 240 0.16 -9.65 3.30
C TYR A 240 -0.25 -10.43 4.56
N LEU A 241 -0.80 -9.75 5.59
CA LEU A 241 -1.32 -10.44 6.78
C LEU A 241 -2.52 -11.34 6.47
N GLU A 242 -3.44 -10.90 5.61
CA GLU A 242 -4.60 -11.67 5.18
C GLU A 242 -4.20 -12.95 4.44
N ASP A 243 -3.34 -12.85 3.42
CA ASP A 243 -2.86 -14.00 2.67
C ASP A 243 -1.97 -14.92 3.52
N ALA A 244 -1.14 -14.36 4.40
CA ALA A 244 -0.29 -15.16 5.28
C ALA A 244 -1.12 -16.01 6.26
N MET A 245 -2.24 -15.48 6.77
CA MET A 245 -3.19 -16.28 7.55
C MET A 245 -3.84 -17.38 6.70
N LEU A 246 -4.38 -17.03 5.52
CA LEU A 246 -5.13 -17.96 4.66
C LEU A 246 -4.27 -19.12 4.12
N TRP A 247 -2.96 -18.91 3.95
CA TRP A 247 -1.97 -19.90 3.48
C TRP A 247 -1.04 -20.44 4.58
N GLY A 248 -1.32 -20.17 5.86
CA GLY A 248 -0.55 -20.69 6.99
C GLY A 248 0.88 -20.16 7.13
N GLN A 249 1.26 -19.12 6.37
CA GLN A 249 2.62 -18.56 6.24
C GLN A 249 3.08 -17.74 7.45
N ARG A 250 2.87 -18.24 8.66
CA ARG A 250 3.24 -17.54 9.91
C ARG A 250 4.73 -17.20 9.94
N GLU A 251 5.58 -18.14 9.54
CA GLU A 251 7.03 -18.00 9.68
C GLU A 251 7.62 -16.93 8.74
N LEU A 252 6.97 -16.67 7.59
CA LEU A 252 7.30 -15.53 6.72
C LEU A 252 6.80 -14.19 7.29
N TRP A 253 5.68 -14.20 8.03
CA TRP A 253 5.17 -13.02 8.73
C TRP A 253 6.02 -12.66 9.97
N THR A 254 6.48 -13.66 10.71
CA THR A 254 7.28 -13.46 11.93
C THR A 254 8.74 -13.12 11.61
N THR A 255 9.37 -13.72 10.60
CA THR A 255 10.72 -13.31 10.16
C THR A 255 10.71 -12.00 9.38
N GLY A 256 9.83 -11.84 8.40
CA GLY A 256 9.90 -10.74 7.43
C GLY A 256 11.04 -10.89 6.43
N MET A 257 11.50 -9.78 5.86
CA MET A 257 12.52 -9.78 4.80
C MET A 257 13.89 -10.20 5.36
N PRO A 258 14.55 -11.27 4.85
CA PRO A 258 15.77 -11.83 5.41
C PRO A 258 17.03 -11.01 5.04
N TRP A 259 17.09 -9.76 5.51
CA TRP A 259 18.09 -8.77 5.12
C TRP A 259 19.54 -9.25 5.21
N ALA A 260 19.92 -9.99 6.26
CA ALA A 260 21.29 -10.49 6.40
C ALA A 260 21.71 -11.44 5.27
N VAL A 261 20.80 -12.32 4.83
CA VAL A 261 21.04 -13.30 3.76
C VAL A 261 21.00 -12.60 2.40
N LEU A 262 19.99 -11.75 2.18
CA LEU A 262 19.79 -10.98 0.95
C LEU A 262 20.94 -10.00 0.67
N ASN A 263 21.41 -9.27 1.69
CA ASN A 263 22.53 -8.33 1.59
C ASN A 263 23.86 -9.03 1.27
N LYS A 264 24.00 -10.32 1.62
CA LYS A 264 25.16 -11.14 1.27
C LYS A 264 25.06 -11.72 -0.16
N ALA A 265 23.86 -12.04 -0.64
CA ALA A 265 23.63 -12.56 -1.99
C ALA A 265 23.76 -11.50 -3.09
N LEU A 266 23.66 -10.21 -2.74
CA LEU A 266 23.97 -9.08 -3.62
C LEU A 266 25.45 -8.71 -3.57
N ASP A 267 26.10 -8.64 -4.74
CA ASP A 267 27.48 -8.17 -4.88
C ASP A 267 27.61 -6.63 -4.64
N PRO A 268 28.84 -6.07 -4.61
CA PRO A 268 29.05 -4.63 -4.46
C PRO A 268 28.42 -3.74 -5.55
N LYS A 269 28.05 -4.29 -6.72
CA LYS A 269 27.33 -3.62 -7.82
C LYS A 269 25.80 -3.88 -7.80
N MET A 270 25.31 -4.59 -6.79
CA MET A 270 23.92 -5.04 -6.62
C MET A 270 23.46 -6.10 -7.62
N VAL A 271 24.39 -6.90 -8.15
CA VAL A 271 24.10 -8.11 -8.95
C VAL A 271 23.84 -9.29 -8.01
N HIS A 272 22.71 -9.98 -8.20
CA HIS A 272 22.38 -11.17 -7.42
C HIS A 272 23.22 -12.37 -7.90
N SER A 273 24.04 -12.94 -7.02
CA SER A 273 24.97 -14.04 -7.34
C SER A 273 24.63 -15.34 -6.59
N PRO A 274 23.54 -16.05 -6.98
CA PRO A 274 23.06 -17.26 -6.29
C PRO A 274 23.97 -18.47 -6.50
N SER A 275 24.04 -19.36 -5.50
CA SER A 275 24.79 -20.62 -5.59
C SER A 275 24.13 -21.58 -6.61
N SER A 276 24.90 -22.55 -7.13
CA SER A 276 24.34 -23.63 -7.97
C SER A 276 23.33 -24.51 -7.24
N LYS A 277 23.47 -24.64 -5.91
CA LYS A 277 22.54 -25.35 -5.04
C LYS A 277 21.26 -24.55 -4.78
N CYS A 278 21.36 -23.23 -4.64
CA CYS A 278 20.22 -22.31 -4.58
C CYS A 278 19.35 -22.42 -5.85
N ARG A 279 20.01 -22.37 -7.02
CA ARG A 279 19.38 -22.59 -8.33
C ARG A 279 18.68 -23.96 -8.41
N MET A 280 19.36 -25.03 -8.00
CA MET A 280 18.80 -26.39 -7.99
C MET A 280 17.60 -26.54 -7.04
N ASN A 281 17.69 -25.98 -5.83
CA ASN A 281 16.61 -26.00 -4.84
C ASN A 281 15.35 -25.31 -5.38
N TRP A 282 15.49 -24.14 -5.99
CA TRP A 282 14.39 -23.42 -6.62
C TRP A 282 13.71 -24.23 -7.73
N GLU A 283 14.48 -24.77 -8.69
CA GLU A 283 13.90 -25.54 -9.81
C GLU A 283 13.23 -26.83 -9.32
N THR A 284 13.76 -27.45 -8.26
CA THR A 284 13.16 -28.63 -7.62
C THR A 284 11.87 -28.30 -6.86
N LEU A 285 11.84 -27.16 -6.17
CA LEU A 285 10.69 -26.71 -5.36
C LEU A 285 9.51 -26.24 -6.21
N THR A 286 9.79 -25.57 -7.33
CA THR A 286 8.78 -24.83 -8.11
C THR A 286 8.50 -25.42 -9.49
N GLY A 287 9.32 -26.35 -9.97
CA GLY A 287 9.21 -26.94 -11.32
C GLY A 287 9.54 -25.99 -12.48
N VAL A 288 9.90 -24.74 -12.20
CA VAL A 288 10.19 -23.70 -13.21
C VAL A 288 11.64 -23.20 -13.11
N LYS A 289 12.20 -22.78 -14.24
CA LYS A 289 13.60 -22.33 -14.35
C LYS A 289 13.95 -21.18 -13.42
N TRP A 290 15.23 -21.09 -13.03
CA TRP A 290 15.75 -20.01 -12.19
C TRP A 290 15.75 -18.65 -12.92
N GLU A 291 16.16 -18.61 -14.19
CA GLU A 291 16.01 -17.39 -15.00
C GLU A 291 14.58 -17.32 -15.55
N ASN A 292 13.95 -16.15 -15.47
CA ASN A 292 12.55 -15.94 -15.83
C ASN A 292 12.34 -16.03 -17.35
N ASP A 293 13.21 -15.39 -18.13
CA ASP A 293 13.15 -15.33 -19.59
C ASP A 293 13.35 -16.71 -20.26
N LEU A 294 14.24 -17.54 -19.70
CA LEU A 294 14.48 -18.93 -20.14
C LEU A 294 13.36 -19.91 -19.77
N GLY A 295 12.31 -19.47 -19.08
CA GLY A 295 11.08 -20.24 -18.86
C GLY A 295 10.20 -20.36 -20.12
N SER A 296 9.22 -21.27 -20.11
CA SER A 296 8.35 -21.55 -21.27
C SER A 296 7.77 -20.31 -21.96
N THR A 297 7.62 -20.36 -23.28
CA THR A 297 6.90 -19.35 -24.08
C THR A 297 5.38 -19.39 -23.86
N THR A 298 4.87 -20.42 -23.20
CA THR A 298 3.46 -20.61 -22.87
C THR A 298 3.22 -20.91 -21.38
N LYS A 299 1.94 -20.98 -20.99
CA LYS A 299 1.44 -21.37 -19.68
C LYS A 299 0.14 -22.16 -19.84
N ILE A 300 -0.07 -23.20 -19.03
CA ILE A 300 -1.36 -23.90 -18.96
C ILE A 300 -2.41 -23.05 -18.23
N VAL A 301 -3.59 -22.91 -18.83
CA VAL A 301 -4.78 -22.29 -18.22
C VAL A 301 -5.99 -23.19 -18.44
N ASP A 302 -6.55 -23.70 -17.36
CA ASP A 302 -7.74 -24.55 -17.41
C ASP A 302 -8.99 -23.74 -17.78
N CYS A 303 -9.84 -24.31 -18.63
CA CYS A 303 -11.09 -23.65 -19.00
C CYS A 303 -12.04 -23.60 -17.78
N PRO A 304 -12.53 -22.41 -17.37
CA PRO A 304 -13.47 -22.30 -16.26
C PRO A 304 -14.75 -23.14 -16.41
N ALA A 305 -15.18 -23.42 -17.64
CA ALA A 305 -16.36 -24.22 -17.93
C ALA A 305 -16.09 -25.74 -17.95
N CYS A 306 -15.29 -26.24 -18.90
CA CYS A 306 -15.08 -27.70 -19.07
C CYS A 306 -13.85 -28.27 -18.34
N LYS A 307 -13.07 -27.43 -17.65
CA LYS A 307 -11.80 -27.77 -16.96
C LYS A 307 -10.69 -28.33 -17.87
N GLN A 308 -10.87 -28.37 -19.19
CA GLN A 308 -9.82 -28.73 -20.14
C GLN A 308 -8.62 -27.77 -20.01
N PRO A 309 -7.38 -28.26 -19.82
CA PRO A 309 -6.18 -27.44 -19.89
C PRO A 309 -5.95 -26.91 -21.32
N ASN A 310 -5.61 -25.63 -21.42
CA ASN A 310 -5.28 -24.96 -22.69
C ASN A 310 -3.86 -24.40 -22.58
N ASP A 311 -3.06 -24.58 -23.62
CA ASP A 311 -1.70 -24.02 -23.69
C ASP A 311 -1.75 -22.58 -24.23
N VAL A 312 -1.39 -21.60 -23.40
CA VAL A 312 -1.61 -20.17 -23.65
C VAL A 312 -0.27 -19.45 -23.78
N ALA A 313 -0.04 -18.76 -24.89
CA ALA A 313 1.16 -17.94 -25.07
C ALA A 313 1.27 -16.82 -24.03
N TRP A 314 2.48 -16.54 -23.53
CA TRP A 314 2.70 -15.40 -22.63
C TRP A 314 2.41 -14.04 -23.28
N THR A 315 2.67 -13.90 -24.58
CA THR A 315 2.24 -12.73 -25.36
C THR A 315 1.90 -13.11 -26.79
N THR A 316 1.00 -12.35 -27.43
CA THR A 316 0.79 -12.37 -28.89
C THR A 316 1.40 -11.15 -29.60
N CYS A 317 2.14 -10.29 -28.87
CA CYS A 317 2.77 -9.08 -29.43
C CYS A 317 4.13 -9.32 -30.10
N GLY A 318 4.70 -10.52 -29.98
CA GLY A 318 6.01 -10.87 -30.54
C GLY A 318 5.99 -11.08 -32.05
N LEU A 319 6.98 -10.52 -32.76
CA LEU A 319 7.12 -10.60 -34.23
C LEU A 319 8.59 -10.78 -34.62
N PRO A 320 8.91 -11.49 -35.72
CA PRO A 320 10.29 -11.59 -36.21
C PRO A 320 10.91 -10.20 -36.44
N GLU A 321 12.21 -10.06 -36.16
CA GLU A 321 12.98 -8.83 -36.40
C GLU A 321 12.76 -8.28 -37.82
N THR A 322 12.73 -9.18 -38.80
CA THR A 322 12.53 -8.86 -40.23
C THR A 322 11.07 -8.60 -40.63
N TYR A 323 10.18 -8.25 -39.70
CA TYR A 323 8.77 -7.98 -39.99
C TYR A 323 8.60 -6.71 -40.84
N LYS A 324 8.10 -6.90 -42.08
CA LYS A 324 7.85 -5.82 -43.06
C LYS A 324 6.35 -5.61 -43.33
N GLY A 325 5.52 -5.82 -42.31
CA GLY A 325 4.07 -5.57 -42.41
C GLY A 325 3.75 -4.08 -42.55
N VAL A 326 2.65 -3.77 -43.22
CA VAL A 326 2.28 -2.39 -43.61
C VAL A 326 1.65 -1.59 -42.47
N ALA A 327 1.24 -2.24 -41.38
CA ALA A 327 0.63 -1.62 -40.21
C ALA A 327 1.42 -1.97 -38.94
N ASP A 328 1.49 -1.03 -37.99
CA ASP A 328 1.95 -1.31 -36.63
C ASP A 328 0.84 -2.09 -35.88
N PRO A 329 1.09 -3.33 -35.44
CA PRO A 329 0.11 -4.14 -34.73
C PRO A 329 0.03 -3.79 -33.22
N GLY A 330 0.84 -2.85 -32.73
CA GLY A 330 0.80 -2.39 -31.35
C GLY A 330 1.36 -3.40 -30.34
N LEU A 331 0.99 -3.20 -29.07
CA LEU A 331 1.57 -3.89 -27.90
C LEU A 331 0.53 -4.36 -26.87
N THR A 332 -0.77 -4.31 -27.21
CA THR A 332 -1.85 -4.76 -26.31
C THR A 332 -1.78 -6.27 -26.08
N GLY A 333 -2.01 -7.04 -27.15
CA GLY A 333 -1.93 -8.51 -27.18
C GLY A 333 -3.09 -9.23 -26.49
N ASN A 334 -3.14 -10.55 -26.65
CA ASN A 334 -4.19 -11.44 -26.13
C ASN A 334 -3.66 -12.66 -25.34
N GLY A 335 -2.34 -12.78 -25.15
CA GLY A 335 -1.71 -13.82 -24.33
C GLY A 335 -1.91 -13.60 -22.82
N TYR A 336 -1.43 -14.53 -21.98
CA TYR A 336 -1.66 -14.48 -20.53
C TYR A 336 -0.94 -13.28 -19.85
N GLY A 337 0.19 -12.84 -20.41
CA GLY A 337 0.92 -11.65 -19.99
C GLY A 337 0.38 -10.33 -20.56
N ASP A 338 -0.64 -10.36 -21.41
CA ASP A 338 -1.11 -9.21 -22.19
C ASP A 338 -2.31 -8.48 -21.56
N GLY A 339 -2.60 -7.27 -22.07
CA GLY A 339 -3.72 -6.44 -21.61
C GLY A 339 -5.08 -7.07 -21.85
N ASP A 340 -5.32 -7.54 -23.06
CA ASP A 340 -6.61 -8.02 -23.54
C ASP A 340 -6.65 -9.56 -23.59
N PHE A 341 -6.17 -10.24 -22.53
CA PHE A 341 -6.07 -11.70 -22.46
C PHE A 341 -7.38 -12.40 -22.86
N LYS A 342 -7.30 -13.19 -23.94
CA LYS A 342 -8.41 -13.94 -24.56
C LYS A 342 -7.88 -15.27 -25.11
N GLN A 343 -8.27 -16.38 -24.48
CA GLN A 343 -8.00 -17.73 -24.99
C GLN A 343 -9.33 -18.42 -25.34
N THR A 344 -9.48 -18.88 -26.58
CA THR A 344 -10.60 -19.79 -26.92
C THR A 344 -10.26 -21.19 -26.43
N CYS A 345 -11.13 -21.82 -25.66
CA CYS A 345 -10.94 -23.20 -25.22
C CYS A 345 -11.02 -24.16 -26.42
N THR A 346 -10.04 -25.05 -26.52
CA THR A 346 -9.91 -26.01 -27.63
C THR A 346 -11.03 -27.05 -27.69
N GLU A 347 -11.63 -27.39 -26.55
CA GLU A 347 -12.67 -28.41 -26.43
C GLU A 347 -14.09 -27.81 -26.55
N CYS A 348 -14.45 -26.86 -25.68
CA CYS A 348 -15.83 -26.36 -25.59
C CYS A 348 -16.07 -24.98 -26.24
N GLY A 349 -15.06 -24.39 -26.89
CA GLY A 349 -15.16 -23.10 -27.59
C GLY A 349 -15.34 -21.85 -26.69
N VAL A 350 -15.43 -22.01 -25.37
CA VAL A 350 -15.56 -20.88 -24.42
C VAL A 350 -14.34 -19.97 -24.48
N VAL A 351 -14.59 -18.66 -24.67
CA VAL A 351 -13.53 -17.63 -24.61
C VAL A 351 -13.22 -17.30 -23.15
N VAL A 352 -12.10 -17.82 -22.67
CA VAL A 352 -11.52 -17.52 -21.36
C VAL A 352 -10.92 -16.11 -21.37
N THR A 353 -11.25 -15.32 -20.35
CA THR A 353 -10.78 -13.94 -20.16
C THR A 353 -10.48 -13.68 -18.68
N LYS A 354 -9.74 -12.61 -18.35
CA LYS A 354 -9.47 -12.20 -16.96
C LYS A 354 -10.75 -12.10 -16.11
N SER A 355 -11.81 -11.51 -16.67
CA SER A 355 -13.12 -11.38 -16.01
C SER A 355 -13.76 -12.75 -15.69
N LEU A 356 -13.62 -13.74 -16.59
CA LEU A 356 -14.13 -15.09 -16.35
C LEU A 356 -13.27 -15.84 -15.31
N LEU A 357 -11.95 -15.66 -15.33
CA LEU A 357 -11.04 -16.21 -14.32
C LEU A 357 -11.34 -15.65 -12.93
N SER A 358 -11.64 -14.36 -12.79
CA SER A 358 -12.09 -13.74 -11.53
C SER A 358 -13.36 -14.40 -10.96
N VAL A 359 -14.36 -14.69 -11.80
CA VAL A 359 -15.55 -15.44 -11.37
C VAL A 359 -15.17 -16.88 -11.00
N SER A 360 -14.35 -17.54 -11.83
CA SER A 360 -13.90 -18.91 -11.58
C SER A 360 -13.16 -19.05 -10.24
N LYS A 361 -12.36 -18.05 -9.86
CA LYS A 361 -11.72 -17.96 -8.54
C LYS A 361 -12.76 -17.91 -7.43
N LEU A 362 -13.78 -17.05 -7.55
CA LEU A 362 -14.82 -16.94 -6.52
C LEU A 362 -15.64 -18.24 -6.38
N ILE A 363 -15.99 -18.88 -7.49
CA ILE A 363 -16.64 -20.19 -7.47
C ILE A 363 -15.75 -21.24 -6.80
N GLN A 364 -14.46 -21.30 -7.14
CA GLN A 364 -13.53 -22.26 -6.55
C GLN A 364 -13.29 -22.01 -5.06
N ASP A 365 -13.12 -20.77 -4.62
CA ASP A 365 -12.96 -20.43 -3.20
C ASP A 365 -14.27 -20.70 -2.41
N THR A 366 -15.44 -20.51 -3.02
CA THR A 366 -16.73 -20.88 -2.41
C THR A 366 -16.89 -22.41 -2.34
N LYS A 367 -16.47 -23.15 -3.38
CA LYS A 367 -16.45 -24.62 -3.39
C LYS A 367 -15.50 -25.18 -2.32
N ASN A 368 -14.31 -24.60 -2.19
CA ASN A 368 -13.35 -24.91 -1.13
C ASN A 368 -13.92 -24.62 0.28
N TYR A 369 -14.72 -23.57 0.44
CA TYR A 369 -15.41 -23.29 1.70
C TYR A 369 -16.53 -24.28 2.03
N VAL A 370 -17.35 -24.63 1.04
CA VAL A 370 -18.50 -25.55 1.20
C VAL A 370 -18.06 -27.00 1.43
N GLU A 371 -17.12 -27.50 0.63
CA GLU A 371 -16.74 -28.92 0.60
C GLU A 371 -15.55 -29.24 1.51
N ASN A 372 -14.60 -28.31 1.63
CA ASN A 372 -13.31 -28.54 2.29
C ASN A 372 -13.12 -27.71 3.57
N ASP A 373 -14.12 -26.95 4.03
CA ASP A 373 -14.04 -26.09 5.23
C ASP A 373 -12.89 -25.06 5.17
N ILE A 374 -12.49 -24.61 3.97
CA ILE A 374 -11.40 -23.62 3.79
C ILE A 374 -11.97 -22.19 3.85
N THR A 375 -11.32 -21.29 4.59
CA THR A 375 -11.75 -19.89 4.72
C THR A 375 -11.55 -19.11 3.42
N MET A 376 -12.54 -18.31 3.03
CA MET A 376 -12.47 -17.47 1.83
C MET A 376 -11.64 -16.18 2.03
N PRO A 377 -10.93 -15.70 1.00
CA PRO A 377 -10.35 -14.36 0.97
C PRO A 377 -11.33 -13.23 1.35
N GLY A 378 -10.83 -12.22 2.06
CA GLY A 378 -11.61 -11.07 2.53
C GLY A 378 -12.44 -11.27 3.80
N SER A 379 -12.37 -12.43 4.46
CA SER A 379 -13.21 -12.77 5.64
C SER A 379 -12.45 -12.95 6.96
N VAL A 380 -11.22 -12.43 7.07
CA VAL A 380 -10.31 -12.73 8.21
C VAL A 380 -9.79 -11.52 8.97
N LEU A 381 -9.86 -10.31 8.40
CA LEU A 381 -9.48 -9.06 9.08
C LEU A 381 -10.69 -8.14 9.20
N HIS A 382 -10.94 -7.63 10.41
CA HIS A 382 -11.93 -6.59 10.65
C HIS A 382 -11.49 -5.31 9.94
N PRO A 383 -12.38 -4.60 9.20
CA PRO A 383 -11.93 -3.72 8.13
C PRO A 383 -11.44 -2.38 8.68
N GLU A 384 -12.10 -1.82 9.70
CA GLU A 384 -11.71 -0.56 10.34
C GLU A 384 -10.31 -0.65 11.01
N SER A 385 -10.02 -1.79 11.64
CA SER A 385 -8.80 -1.99 12.44
C SER A 385 -7.66 -2.63 11.65
N GLY A 386 -7.95 -3.44 10.62
CA GLY A 386 -6.94 -4.24 9.91
C GLY A 386 -6.38 -5.40 10.73
N MET A 387 -6.99 -5.68 11.87
CA MET A 387 -6.58 -6.72 12.81
C MET A 387 -7.57 -7.89 12.74
N PRO A 388 -7.22 -9.07 13.26
CA PRO A 388 -8.22 -10.08 13.60
C PRO A 388 -9.33 -9.47 14.50
N PRO A 389 -10.60 -9.86 14.32
CA PRO A 389 -11.73 -9.27 15.03
C PRO A 389 -11.71 -9.54 16.54
N THR A 390 -12.33 -8.63 17.31
CA THR A 390 -12.71 -8.94 18.69
C THR A 390 -13.89 -9.93 18.73
N PRO A 391 -14.16 -10.63 19.86
CA PRO A 391 -15.20 -11.65 19.97
C PRO A 391 -16.63 -11.22 19.57
N ASP A 392 -16.94 -9.93 19.59
CA ASP A 392 -18.20 -9.30 19.14
C ASP A 392 -18.23 -8.99 17.63
N GLN A 393 -17.07 -8.89 16.98
CA GLN A 393 -16.91 -8.57 15.55
C GLN A 393 -16.84 -9.79 14.64
N ILE A 394 -16.59 -10.99 15.18
CA ILE A 394 -16.42 -12.25 14.42
C ILE A 394 -17.56 -12.45 13.41
N ALA A 395 -18.83 -12.32 13.84
CA ALA A 395 -19.99 -12.52 12.99
C ALA A 395 -20.06 -11.54 11.79
N ASP A 396 -19.66 -10.29 11.98
CA ASP A 396 -19.64 -9.28 10.90
C ASP A 396 -18.48 -9.52 9.91
N VAL A 397 -17.40 -10.16 10.37
CA VAL A 397 -16.20 -10.47 9.56
C VAL A 397 -16.35 -11.74 8.71
N ILE A 398 -17.05 -12.77 9.22
CA ILE A 398 -17.27 -14.03 8.48
C ILE A 398 -18.53 -14.02 7.60
N LEU A 399 -19.42 -13.03 7.77
CA LEU A 399 -20.67 -12.87 7.01
C LEU A 399 -20.54 -13.06 5.48
N PRO A 400 -19.45 -12.61 4.80
CA PRO A 400 -19.31 -12.79 3.35
C PRO A 400 -19.28 -14.26 2.92
N ASN A 401 -18.82 -15.18 3.78
CA ASN A 401 -18.69 -16.60 3.45
C ASN A 401 -20.07 -17.27 3.46
N HIS A 402 -20.92 -16.92 4.44
CA HIS A 402 -22.32 -17.34 4.48
C HIS A 402 -23.10 -16.79 3.27
N LEU A 403 -22.84 -15.54 2.86
CA LEU A 403 -23.43 -14.92 1.67
C LEU A 403 -23.01 -15.62 0.38
N ALA A 404 -21.71 -15.91 0.20
CA ALA A 404 -21.21 -16.63 -0.97
C ALA A 404 -21.78 -18.05 -1.04
N LYS A 405 -21.79 -18.79 0.09
CA LYS A 405 -22.40 -20.12 0.20
C LYS A 405 -23.88 -20.09 -0.17
N GLN A 406 -24.70 -19.26 0.50
CA GLN A 406 -26.14 -19.17 0.21
C GLN A 406 -26.45 -18.79 -1.24
N ALA A 407 -25.58 -17.99 -1.87
CA ALA A 407 -25.75 -17.58 -3.25
C ALA A 407 -25.40 -18.68 -4.28
N LEU A 408 -24.43 -19.55 -3.98
CA LEU A 408 -23.74 -20.35 -5.01
C LEU A 408 -23.74 -21.86 -4.75
N GLU A 409 -23.96 -22.33 -3.52
CA GLU A 409 -23.87 -23.75 -3.13
C GLU A 409 -24.71 -24.68 -4.03
N SER A 410 -25.92 -24.27 -4.42
CA SER A 410 -26.82 -25.04 -5.29
C SER A 410 -26.47 -25.01 -6.79
N GLN A 411 -25.40 -24.32 -7.18
CA GLN A 411 -25.02 -24.09 -8.58
C GLN A 411 -23.50 -24.09 -8.83
N LEU A 412 -22.67 -24.54 -7.88
CA LEU A 412 -21.19 -24.44 -7.95
C LEU A 412 -20.59 -25.02 -9.24
N ASP A 413 -21.09 -26.15 -9.73
CA ASP A 413 -20.56 -26.82 -10.92
C ASP A 413 -21.14 -26.29 -12.24
N ASP A 414 -22.37 -25.77 -12.23
CA ASP A 414 -23.07 -25.28 -13.43
C ASP A 414 -22.99 -23.75 -13.63
N PHE A 415 -22.48 -22.98 -12.66
CA PHE A 415 -22.47 -21.50 -12.72
C PHE A 415 -21.69 -20.95 -13.92
N ILE A 416 -20.72 -21.70 -14.45
CA ILE A 416 -19.96 -21.37 -15.65
C ILE A 416 -20.17 -22.47 -16.69
N ASN A 417 -21.29 -22.47 -17.38
CA ASN A 417 -21.62 -23.48 -18.39
C ASN A 417 -21.34 -22.97 -19.82
N HIS A 418 -20.74 -23.81 -20.66
CA HIS A 418 -20.40 -23.48 -22.06
C HIS A 418 -21.61 -23.24 -22.96
N THR A 419 -22.80 -23.67 -22.54
CA THR A 419 -24.08 -23.43 -23.24
C THR A 419 -24.68 -22.04 -22.98
N MET A 420 -24.10 -21.24 -22.07
CA MET A 420 -24.60 -19.91 -21.74
C MET A 420 -24.32 -18.90 -22.85
N GLY A 421 -25.37 -18.30 -23.42
CA GLY A 421 -25.24 -17.25 -24.44
C GLY A 421 -24.56 -15.96 -23.97
N ASN A 422 -24.46 -15.74 -22.66
CA ASN A 422 -23.60 -14.73 -22.03
C ASN A 422 -22.92 -15.36 -20.82
N LEU A 423 -21.58 -15.32 -20.78
CA LEU A 423 -20.80 -15.84 -19.65
C LEU A 423 -20.87 -14.90 -18.43
N PRO A 424 -20.78 -15.42 -17.20
CA PRO A 424 -20.90 -14.61 -15.99
C PRO A 424 -19.68 -13.69 -15.77
N SER A 425 -19.91 -12.60 -15.04
CA SER A 425 -18.86 -11.68 -14.55
C SER A 425 -19.06 -11.37 -13.07
N MET A 426 -18.15 -10.60 -12.47
CA MET A 426 -18.31 -10.13 -11.07
C MET A 426 -19.56 -9.23 -10.87
N LEU A 427 -20.14 -8.70 -11.95
CA LEU A 427 -21.45 -8.04 -11.95
C LEU A 427 -22.58 -9.04 -11.69
N THR A 428 -22.53 -10.21 -12.34
CA THR A 428 -23.49 -11.30 -12.13
C THR A 428 -23.50 -11.75 -10.67
N ILE A 429 -22.31 -11.87 -10.07
CA ILE A 429 -22.15 -12.16 -8.63
C ILE A 429 -22.70 -11.02 -7.76
N LYS A 430 -22.35 -9.76 -8.06
CA LYS A 430 -22.86 -8.57 -7.35
C LYS A 430 -24.39 -8.50 -7.35
N ASP A 431 -25.02 -8.77 -8.48
CA ASP A 431 -26.48 -8.72 -8.62
C ASP A 431 -27.16 -9.90 -7.93
N LEU A 432 -26.53 -11.09 -7.95
CA LEU A 432 -26.96 -12.26 -7.18
C LEU A 432 -26.94 -11.97 -5.66
N PHE A 433 -25.83 -11.43 -5.14
CA PHE A 433 -25.73 -11.02 -3.74
C PHE A 433 -26.73 -9.90 -3.41
N SER A 434 -26.90 -8.91 -4.30
CA SER A 434 -27.83 -7.80 -4.11
C SER A 434 -29.29 -8.25 -4.02
N LYS A 435 -29.68 -9.34 -4.71
CA LYS A 435 -31.01 -9.96 -4.56
C LYS A 435 -31.20 -10.51 -3.15
N ILE A 436 -30.28 -11.33 -2.65
CA ILE A 436 -30.33 -11.89 -1.27
C ILE A 436 -30.43 -10.76 -0.23
N LEU A 437 -29.51 -9.79 -0.32
CA LEU A 437 -29.40 -8.65 0.60
C LEU A 437 -30.56 -7.65 0.54
N SER A 438 -31.46 -7.79 -0.45
CA SER A 438 -32.69 -6.98 -0.56
C SER A 438 -33.84 -7.49 0.31
N THR A 439 -33.74 -8.70 0.85
CA THR A 439 -34.82 -9.41 1.55
C THR A 439 -34.51 -9.67 3.03
N GLU A 440 -35.54 -9.70 3.88
CA GLU A 440 -35.35 -9.96 5.32
C GLU A 440 -34.92 -11.40 5.58
N GLN A 441 -35.55 -12.34 4.89
CA GLN A 441 -35.20 -13.75 4.93
C GLN A 441 -33.74 -13.97 4.49
N GLY A 442 -33.28 -13.33 3.41
CA GLY A 442 -31.90 -13.42 2.93
C GLY A 442 -30.88 -12.80 3.89
N VAL A 443 -31.15 -11.62 4.46
CA VAL A 443 -30.28 -10.99 5.46
C VAL A 443 -30.27 -11.77 6.80
N SER A 444 -31.35 -12.46 7.15
CA SER A 444 -31.41 -13.32 8.33
C SER A 444 -30.60 -14.61 8.14
N SER A 445 -30.78 -15.30 7.01
CA SER A 445 -30.12 -16.59 6.73
C SER A 445 -28.61 -16.51 6.54
N ILE A 446 -28.05 -15.38 6.07
CA ILE A 446 -26.59 -15.17 6.11
C ILE A 446 -26.06 -14.90 7.53
N ARG A 447 -26.88 -14.37 8.45
CA ARG A 447 -26.45 -14.08 9.83
C ARG A 447 -26.51 -15.31 10.73
N ASP A 448 -27.54 -16.14 10.55
CA ASP A 448 -27.66 -17.45 11.21
C ASP A 448 -28.14 -18.51 10.19
N PRO A 449 -27.21 -19.29 9.59
CA PRO A 449 -27.55 -20.38 8.69
C PRO A 449 -28.36 -21.52 9.32
N ASN A 450 -28.40 -21.61 10.67
CA ASN A 450 -29.15 -22.62 11.40
C ASN A 450 -30.53 -22.12 11.87
N ALA A 451 -30.85 -20.84 11.68
CA ALA A 451 -32.18 -20.29 11.94
C ALA A 451 -33.19 -20.82 10.92
N GLN A 452 -33.73 -22.01 11.17
CA GLN A 452 -34.88 -22.56 10.45
C GLN A 452 -35.97 -21.49 10.34
N ALA A 453 -36.50 -21.30 9.12
CA ALA A 453 -37.29 -20.14 8.70
C ALA A 453 -38.29 -19.65 9.77
N ALA A 454 -37.86 -18.63 10.54
CA ALA A 454 -38.55 -18.19 11.74
C ALA A 454 -39.82 -17.40 11.41
N ALA A 455 -40.92 -18.16 11.30
CA ALA A 455 -42.29 -17.74 11.06
C ALA A 455 -42.58 -17.10 9.69
N SER A 456 -43.60 -17.68 9.05
CA SER A 456 -44.43 -17.06 8.04
C SER A 456 -45.06 -15.75 8.55
N ALA A 457 -44.38 -14.63 8.32
CA ALA A 457 -44.97 -13.30 8.35
C ALA A 457 -45.32 -12.84 6.92
N SER A 458 -46.50 -12.28 6.72
CA SER A 458 -46.91 -11.72 5.42
C SER A 458 -45.95 -10.61 4.97
N PRO A 459 -45.80 -10.36 3.65
CA PRO A 459 -45.00 -9.25 3.13
C PRO A 459 -45.68 -7.89 3.45
N GLY A 460 -45.53 -7.43 4.69
CA GLY A 460 -45.92 -6.10 5.11
C GLY A 460 -44.96 -5.06 4.55
N ASN A 461 -45.44 -3.81 4.43
CA ASN A 461 -44.62 -2.65 4.05
C ASN A 461 -43.71 -2.19 5.21
N GLY A 462 -42.94 -3.12 5.80
CA GLY A 462 -41.96 -2.85 6.84
C GLY A 462 -40.76 -2.07 6.32
N PRO A 463 -39.97 -1.43 7.21
CA PRO A 463 -38.71 -0.82 6.82
C PRO A 463 -37.77 -1.88 6.22
N ARG A 464 -37.14 -1.59 5.08
CA ARG A 464 -36.17 -2.51 4.46
C ARG A 464 -35.12 -2.95 5.51
N PRO A 465 -34.79 -4.25 5.62
CA PRO A 465 -33.72 -4.74 6.47
C PRO A 465 -32.44 -3.98 6.22
N ARG A 466 -31.74 -3.61 7.29
CA ARG A 466 -30.47 -2.90 7.19
C ARG A 466 -29.33 -3.83 7.60
N LEU A 467 -28.38 -4.00 6.68
CA LEU A 467 -27.03 -4.36 7.05
C LEU A 467 -26.46 -3.29 7.98
N LYS A 468 -25.65 -3.70 8.95
CA LYS A 468 -24.82 -2.81 9.75
C LYS A 468 -23.75 -2.19 8.84
N SER A 469 -23.12 -1.11 9.31
CA SER A 469 -21.97 -0.53 8.60
C SER A 469 -20.81 -1.54 8.45
N PRO A 470 -20.37 -2.27 9.50
CA PRO A 470 -19.27 -3.24 9.36
C PRO A 470 -19.60 -4.39 8.39
N GLU A 471 -20.79 -4.99 8.48
CA GLU A 471 -21.27 -6.01 7.53
C GLU A 471 -21.20 -5.52 6.06
N THR A 472 -21.71 -4.30 5.80
CA THR A 472 -21.70 -3.67 4.47
C THR A 472 -20.26 -3.43 3.96
N VAL A 473 -19.35 -3.10 4.87
CA VAL A 473 -17.94 -2.88 4.58
C VAL A 473 -17.22 -4.21 4.33
N GLN A 474 -17.46 -5.25 5.14
CA GLN A 474 -16.83 -6.56 4.95
C GLN A 474 -17.21 -7.21 3.63
N ILE A 475 -18.48 -7.14 3.22
CA ILE A 475 -18.93 -7.67 1.93
C ILE A 475 -18.19 -7.00 0.77
N ARG A 476 -17.90 -5.69 0.86
CA ARG A 476 -17.08 -4.99 -0.16
C ARG A 476 -15.61 -5.43 -0.14
N LYS A 477 -15.04 -5.68 1.04
CA LYS A 477 -13.67 -6.18 1.21
C LYS A 477 -13.51 -7.57 0.58
N MET A 478 -14.48 -8.47 0.81
CA MET A 478 -14.52 -9.77 0.13
C MET A 478 -14.62 -9.59 -1.39
N MET A 479 -15.55 -8.78 -1.88
CA MET A 479 -15.71 -8.55 -3.32
C MET A 479 -14.45 -7.99 -4.01
N SER A 480 -13.65 -7.15 -3.35
CA SER A 480 -12.41 -6.63 -3.96
C SER A 480 -11.31 -7.69 -4.13
N ARG A 481 -11.35 -8.82 -3.41
CA ARG A 481 -10.41 -9.95 -3.59
C ARG A 481 -10.65 -10.77 -4.87
N TYR A 482 -11.72 -10.47 -5.60
CA TYR A 482 -12.09 -11.14 -6.86
C TYR A 482 -12.36 -10.14 -7.99
N TRP A 483 -12.42 -8.83 -7.71
CA TRP A 483 -12.74 -7.86 -8.75
C TRP A 483 -11.51 -7.53 -9.57
N GLU A 484 -11.48 -7.98 -10.83
CA GLU A 484 -10.34 -7.93 -11.77
C GLU A 484 -9.07 -8.66 -11.31
N ASN A 485 -9.00 -9.07 -10.04
CA ASN A 485 -8.00 -10.00 -9.53
C ASN A 485 -8.47 -11.46 -9.71
N HIS A 486 -7.63 -12.25 -10.36
CA HIS A 486 -7.80 -13.70 -10.53
C HIS A 486 -6.56 -14.50 -10.05
N SER A 487 -5.62 -13.85 -9.37
CA SER A 487 -4.52 -14.52 -8.65
C SER A 487 -5.02 -15.07 -7.32
N VAL A 488 -4.24 -15.91 -6.63
CA VAL A 488 -4.62 -16.41 -5.29
C VAL A 488 -4.48 -15.38 -4.17
N PHE A 489 -3.95 -14.19 -4.47
CA PHE A 489 -3.59 -13.18 -3.48
C PHE A 489 -4.71 -12.16 -3.26
N ALA A 490 -4.70 -11.53 -2.09
CA ALA A 490 -5.55 -10.41 -1.71
C ALA A 490 -5.33 -9.14 -2.57
N LEU A 491 -4.24 -9.10 -3.33
CA LEU A 491 -3.65 -7.97 -4.04
C LEU A 491 -3.38 -8.32 -5.51
N ASP A 492 -3.66 -7.39 -6.44
CA ASP A 492 -3.13 -7.47 -7.81
C ASP A 492 -1.64 -7.12 -7.81
N LEU A 493 -0.81 -8.15 -7.67
CA LEU A 493 0.65 -8.03 -7.58
C LEU A 493 1.29 -7.49 -8.86
N VAL A 494 0.69 -7.68 -10.05
CA VAL A 494 1.25 -7.14 -11.29
C VAL A 494 1.11 -5.63 -11.30
N ALA A 495 -0.10 -5.11 -11.05
CA ALA A 495 -0.32 -3.68 -11.00
C ALA A 495 0.42 -3.02 -9.81
N ALA A 496 0.58 -3.74 -8.69
CA ALA A 496 1.35 -3.27 -7.53
C ALA A 496 2.86 -3.16 -7.82
N VAL A 497 3.47 -4.13 -8.50
CA VAL A 497 4.90 -4.09 -8.86
C VAL A 497 5.17 -2.94 -9.84
N MET A 498 4.29 -2.74 -10.83
CA MET A 498 4.39 -1.60 -11.74
C MET A 498 4.31 -0.24 -11.02
N ARG A 499 3.44 -0.12 -10.01
CA ARG A 499 3.39 1.05 -9.13
C ARG A 499 4.67 1.21 -8.31
N GLN A 500 5.14 0.16 -7.61
CA GLN A 500 6.39 0.25 -6.82
C GLN A 500 7.63 0.54 -7.67
N GLY A 501 7.67 0.09 -8.93
CA GLY A 501 8.71 0.48 -9.89
C GLY A 501 8.85 2.00 -10.06
N THR A 502 7.76 2.76 -9.90
CA THR A 502 7.77 4.23 -9.93
C THR A 502 8.42 4.85 -8.68
N PHE A 503 8.33 4.19 -7.52
CA PHE A 503 9.07 4.60 -6.32
C PHE A 503 10.55 4.27 -6.47
N ILE A 504 10.87 3.05 -6.91
CA ILE A 504 12.24 2.55 -7.08
C ILE A 504 13.03 3.44 -8.06
N GLU A 505 12.48 3.72 -9.24
CA GLU A 505 13.11 4.57 -10.25
C GLU A 505 13.43 5.98 -9.72
N LYS A 506 12.53 6.57 -8.91
CA LYS A 506 12.75 7.87 -8.24
C LYS A 506 13.82 7.79 -7.15
N ALA A 507 13.78 6.76 -6.30
CA ALA A 507 14.73 6.60 -5.19
C ALA A 507 16.16 6.32 -5.68
N VAL A 508 16.32 5.53 -6.74
CA VAL A 508 17.60 5.29 -7.42
C VAL A 508 18.09 6.55 -8.13
N ARG A 509 17.21 7.29 -8.83
CA ARG A 509 17.58 8.56 -9.48
C ARG A 509 18.01 9.66 -8.50
N LEU A 510 17.54 9.63 -7.24
CA LEU A 510 18.03 10.51 -6.17
C LEU A 510 19.42 10.10 -5.62
N ASN A 511 19.97 8.97 -6.07
CA ASN A 511 21.35 8.53 -5.88
C ASN A 511 21.83 8.45 -4.40
N TRP A 512 20.91 8.24 -3.45
CA TRP A 512 21.22 8.27 -2.02
C TRP A 512 22.29 7.24 -1.63
N LEU A 513 22.27 6.05 -2.23
CA LEU A 513 23.16 4.93 -1.92
C LEU A 513 24.65 5.26 -2.16
N PHE A 514 24.94 6.16 -3.11
CA PHE A 514 26.29 6.59 -3.46
C PHE A 514 26.61 8.02 -2.97
N SER A 515 25.80 8.55 -2.04
CA SER A 515 26.04 9.84 -1.40
C SER A 515 27.21 9.77 -0.41
N PRO A 516 28.14 10.76 -0.40
CA PRO A 516 29.20 10.84 0.61
C PRO A 516 28.67 11.05 2.04
N VAL A 517 27.39 11.44 2.18
CA VAL A 517 26.69 11.59 3.47
C VAL A 517 25.52 10.61 3.61
N LEU A 518 25.65 9.39 3.05
CA LEU A 518 24.65 8.31 3.11
C LEU A 518 24.17 8.06 4.54
N ARG A 519 25.08 7.77 5.48
CA ARG A 519 24.73 7.38 6.85
C ARG A 519 24.01 8.50 7.61
N GLN A 520 24.49 9.74 7.50
CA GLN A 520 23.83 10.92 8.09
C GLN A 520 22.46 11.18 7.44
N SER A 521 22.28 10.84 6.17
CA SER A 521 21.00 11.02 5.47
C SER A 521 19.97 9.97 5.86
N MET A 522 20.36 8.69 5.93
CA MET A 522 19.47 7.65 6.47
C MET A 522 19.07 7.94 7.92
N ASP A 523 19.96 8.47 8.76
CA ASP A 523 19.63 8.86 10.14
C ASP A 523 18.56 9.97 10.18
N ARG A 524 18.75 11.06 9.41
CA ARG A 524 17.73 12.11 9.27
C ARG A 524 16.40 11.53 8.76
N PHE A 525 16.43 10.60 7.81
CA PHE A 525 15.22 9.97 7.27
C PHE A 525 14.50 9.13 8.33
N CYS A 526 15.23 8.36 9.15
CA CYS A 526 14.68 7.64 10.31
C CYS A 526 14.03 8.58 11.33
N GLN A 527 14.68 9.69 11.70
CA GLN A 527 14.09 10.71 12.58
C GLN A 527 12.81 11.34 11.99
N LYS A 528 12.84 11.66 10.69
CA LYS A 528 11.70 12.23 9.94
C LYS A 528 10.54 11.23 9.83
N TYR A 529 10.84 9.94 9.70
CA TYR A 529 9.85 8.86 9.71
C TYR A 529 9.20 8.66 11.08
N GLN A 530 9.96 8.64 12.17
CA GLN A 530 9.39 8.57 13.54
C GLN A 530 8.39 9.73 13.78
N ARG A 531 8.74 10.94 13.34
CA ARG A 531 7.86 12.12 13.37
C ARG A 531 6.61 11.95 12.50
N PHE A 532 6.72 11.31 11.34
CA PHE A 532 5.58 10.98 10.46
C PHE A 532 4.66 9.92 11.07
N LEU A 533 5.20 8.84 11.66
CA LEU A 533 4.45 7.84 12.41
C LEU A 533 3.67 8.47 13.58
N LEU A 534 4.28 9.41 14.29
CA LEU A 534 3.61 10.24 15.30
C LEU A 534 2.50 11.16 14.73
N ILE A 535 2.45 11.43 13.42
CA ILE A 535 1.29 12.08 12.78
C ILE A 535 0.22 11.04 12.45
N MET A 536 0.60 9.86 11.95
CA MET A 536 -0.32 8.77 11.62
C MET A 536 -1.15 8.31 12.84
N HIS A 537 -0.53 8.21 14.02
CA HIS A 537 -1.24 7.95 15.28
C HIS A 537 -2.15 9.12 15.72
N ASP A 538 -1.73 10.37 15.48
CA ASP A 538 -2.45 11.57 15.92
C ASP A 538 -3.59 12.01 14.98
N ASP A 539 -3.62 11.55 13.74
CA ASP A 539 -4.60 11.91 12.72
C ASP A 539 -5.13 10.70 11.93
N SER A 540 -5.48 9.62 12.65
CA SER A 540 -5.97 8.34 12.11
C SER A 540 -7.19 8.42 11.18
N MET A 541 -7.84 9.58 11.09
CA MET A 541 -9.01 9.87 10.24
C MET A 541 -8.68 10.44 8.86
N HIS A 542 -7.42 10.82 8.58
CA HIS A 542 -7.04 11.48 7.34
C HIS A 542 -5.77 10.89 6.74
N LEU A 543 -5.67 10.92 5.41
CA LEU A 543 -4.50 10.41 4.71
C LEU A 543 -3.26 11.25 5.03
N CYS A 544 -2.24 10.56 5.51
CA CYS A 544 -0.88 11.06 5.70
C CYS A 544 -0.08 10.58 4.49
N VAL A 545 0.51 11.50 3.72
CA VAL A 545 1.23 11.17 2.48
C VAL A 545 2.71 11.42 2.69
N PRO A 546 3.57 10.40 2.49
CA PRO A 546 4.98 10.53 2.77
C PRO A 546 5.71 11.38 1.71
N THR A 547 6.85 11.94 2.11
CA THR A 547 7.91 12.33 1.17
C THR A 547 8.76 11.10 0.82
N LEU A 548 9.42 11.05 -0.34
CA LEU A 548 10.15 9.86 -0.82
C LEU A 548 11.16 9.30 0.20
N ASP A 549 11.81 10.16 0.97
CA ASP A 549 12.76 9.79 2.02
C ASP A 549 12.08 9.20 3.27
N VAL A 550 10.86 9.63 3.58
CA VAL A 550 10.01 9.04 4.62
C VAL A 550 9.41 7.71 4.16
N ASP A 551 9.02 7.61 2.90
CA ASP A 551 8.40 6.42 2.30
C ASP A 551 9.39 5.26 2.24
N LEU A 552 10.66 5.51 1.87
CA LEU A 552 11.76 4.54 1.96
C LEU A 552 11.82 3.87 3.34
N VAL A 553 11.81 4.68 4.41
CA VAL A 553 11.91 4.19 5.79
C VAL A 553 10.62 3.50 6.24
N TRP A 554 9.45 3.98 5.77
CA TRP A 554 8.16 3.34 6.04
C TRP A 554 8.08 1.95 5.39
N HIS A 555 8.50 1.83 4.14
CA HIS A 555 8.67 0.55 3.44
C HIS A 555 9.66 -0.37 4.16
N THR A 556 10.82 0.14 4.60
CA THR A 556 11.78 -0.62 5.43
C THR A 556 11.12 -1.17 6.70
N HIS A 557 10.21 -0.42 7.33
CA HIS A 557 9.46 -0.91 8.49
C HIS A 557 8.42 -1.97 8.12
N GLN A 558 7.66 -1.80 7.02
CA GLN A 558 6.67 -2.78 6.56
C GLN A 558 7.31 -4.14 6.24
N LEU A 559 8.56 -4.14 5.76
CA LEU A 559 9.39 -5.32 5.52
C LEU A 559 9.83 -6.04 6.82
N ALA A 560 9.54 -5.45 7.98
CA ALA A 560 9.54 -6.05 9.32
C ALA A 560 8.10 -6.15 9.88
N PRO A 561 7.22 -6.99 9.30
CA PRO A 561 5.77 -6.89 9.49
C PRO A 561 5.25 -7.10 10.92
N ARG A 562 5.81 -8.04 11.70
CA ARG A 562 5.45 -8.24 13.13
C ARG A 562 5.85 -7.02 13.99
N ALA A 563 6.98 -6.38 13.70
CA ALA A 563 7.37 -5.12 14.35
C ALA A 563 6.47 -3.96 13.93
N TYR A 564 6.19 -3.81 12.63
CA TYR A 564 5.32 -2.76 12.10
C TYR A 564 3.88 -2.88 12.62
N TYR A 565 3.34 -4.10 12.69
CA TYR A 565 2.05 -4.40 13.31
C TYR A 565 2.05 -3.94 14.77
N LYS A 566 3.03 -4.36 15.58
CA LYS A 566 3.14 -3.95 16.99
C LYS A 566 3.27 -2.44 17.15
N SER A 567 4.14 -1.80 16.35
CA SER A 567 4.45 -0.36 16.41
C SER A 567 3.21 0.48 16.07
N THR A 568 2.39 0.07 15.09
CA THR A 568 1.16 0.79 14.69
C THR A 568 -0.06 0.48 15.56
N THR A 569 -0.22 -0.76 16.04
CA THR A 569 -1.37 -1.17 16.88
C THR A 569 -1.25 -0.79 18.35
N THR A 570 -0.05 -0.50 18.87
CA THR A 570 0.16 -0.12 20.28
C THR A 570 -0.10 1.37 20.51
N HIS A 571 -0.83 1.72 21.58
CA HIS A 571 -1.09 3.13 21.94
C HIS A 571 0.18 3.87 22.37
N SER A 572 0.65 4.79 21.53
CA SER A 572 1.75 5.73 21.81
C SER A 572 1.30 7.08 22.40
N GLY A 573 -0.01 7.32 22.52
CA GLY A 573 -0.59 8.64 22.89
C GLY A 573 -1.64 8.60 24.00
N LYS A 574 -1.65 9.64 24.86
CA LYS A 574 -2.45 9.75 26.10
C LYS A 574 -3.98 9.95 25.91
N LEU A 575 -4.54 9.74 24.72
CA LEU A 575 -5.97 9.87 24.46
C LEU A 575 -6.66 8.50 24.43
N ALA A 576 -7.31 8.13 25.54
CA ALA A 576 -8.08 6.89 25.71
C ALA A 576 -9.36 6.77 24.84
N LEU A 577 -9.51 7.62 23.81
CA LEU A 577 -10.68 7.70 22.93
C LEU A 577 -10.43 7.14 21.52
N ARG A 578 -9.23 6.63 21.22
CA ARG A 578 -8.88 6.06 19.91
C ARG A 578 -8.70 4.54 20.00
N LYS A 579 -9.34 3.81 19.08
CA LYS A 579 -9.12 2.37 18.88
C LYS A 579 -7.70 2.11 18.32
N PRO A 580 -7.07 0.97 18.64
CA PRO A 580 -5.86 0.52 17.97
C PRO A 580 -6.16 0.16 16.50
N LYS A 581 -5.19 0.40 15.61
CA LYS A 581 -5.35 0.23 14.16
C LYS A 581 -4.03 -0.22 13.55
N PHE A 582 -4.04 -1.36 12.84
CA PHE A 582 -2.93 -1.72 11.96
C PHE A 582 -2.99 -0.77 10.76
N VAL A 583 -2.03 0.15 10.68
CA VAL A 583 -2.00 1.17 9.62
C VAL A 583 -1.62 0.50 8.31
N ASP A 584 -2.41 0.72 7.28
CA ASP A 584 -2.13 0.21 5.94
C ASP A 584 -1.33 1.20 5.09
N HIS A 585 -0.55 0.67 4.14
CA HIS A 585 -0.01 1.48 3.05
C HIS A 585 -0.95 1.31 1.85
N ASN A 586 -1.65 2.39 1.50
CA ASN A 586 -2.58 2.36 0.39
C ASN A 586 -1.80 2.57 -0.91
N ASP A 587 -1.58 1.49 -1.64
CA ASP A 587 -0.80 1.45 -2.87
C ASP A 587 -1.54 2.02 -4.09
N LYS A 588 -2.82 2.43 -3.98
CA LYS A 588 -3.61 2.98 -5.10
C LYS A 588 -4.60 4.06 -4.65
N VAL A 589 -4.12 5.31 -4.68
CA VAL A 589 -4.80 6.53 -4.24
C VAL A 589 -5.01 7.48 -5.42
N GLU A 590 -6.17 8.13 -5.48
CA GLU A 590 -6.49 9.10 -6.53
C GLU A 590 -5.69 10.41 -6.40
N GLU A 591 -5.22 10.97 -7.53
CA GLU A 591 -4.26 12.09 -7.54
C GLU A 591 -4.67 13.31 -6.71
N SER A 592 -5.91 13.81 -6.86
CA SER A 592 -6.34 15.04 -6.18
C SER A 592 -6.48 14.82 -4.67
N THR A 593 -6.90 13.62 -4.26
CA THR A 593 -6.90 13.16 -2.87
C THR A 593 -5.49 13.04 -2.32
N LEU A 594 -4.55 12.45 -3.06
CA LEU A 594 -3.14 12.34 -2.68
C LEU A 594 -2.50 13.73 -2.48
N ALA A 595 -2.59 14.61 -3.48
CA ALA A 595 -1.99 15.95 -3.46
C ALA A 595 -2.52 16.83 -2.31
N ARG A 596 -3.84 16.80 -2.09
CA ARG A 596 -4.52 17.52 -1.00
C ARG A 596 -4.19 16.96 0.38
N SER A 597 -3.88 15.67 0.46
CA SER A 597 -3.48 14.99 1.70
C SER A 597 -1.99 15.22 2.01
N PHE A 598 -1.14 15.38 0.99
CA PHE A 598 0.23 15.84 1.12
C PHE A 598 0.33 17.30 1.59
N GLU A 599 -0.55 18.20 1.11
CA GLU A 599 -0.68 19.57 1.67
C GLU A 599 -0.99 19.52 3.18
N ARG A 600 -1.99 18.73 3.58
CA ARG A 600 -2.36 18.52 5.00
C ARG A 600 -1.19 17.97 5.81
N THR A 601 -0.53 16.92 5.33
CA THR A 601 0.60 16.27 6.01
C THR A 601 1.73 17.28 6.23
N SER A 602 2.07 18.06 5.20
CA SER A 602 3.08 19.10 5.26
C SER A 602 2.73 20.21 6.26
N ALA A 603 1.45 20.60 6.34
CA ALA A 603 0.98 21.59 7.30
C ALA A 603 1.01 21.07 8.74
N THR A 604 0.57 19.83 8.99
CA THR A 604 0.60 19.19 10.32
C THR A 604 2.04 18.98 10.80
N TYR A 605 2.95 18.51 9.94
CA TYR A 605 4.36 18.34 10.30
C TYR A 605 5.00 19.68 10.70
N LEU A 606 4.82 20.72 9.87
CA LEU A 606 5.34 22.06 10.16
C LEU A 606 4.72 22.67 11.44
N ALA A 607 3.44 22.44 11.70
CA ALA A 607 2.78 22.89 12.92
C ALA A 607 3.20 22.11 14.17
N LYS A 608 3.57 20.82 14.05
CA LYS A 608 3.94 19.95 15.18
C LYS A 608 5.44 20.01 15.52
N PHE A 609 6.31 20.18 14.53
CA PHE A 609 7.76 20.11 14.69
C PHE A 609 8.51 21.41 14.36
N GLY A 610 7.88 22.38 13.67
CA GLY A 610 8.50 23.67 13.35
C GLY A 610 9.48 23.64 12.17
N GLU A 611 9.52 22.54 11.42
CA GLU A 611 10.40 22.33 10.26
C GLU A 611 9.58 22.08 8.98
N VAL A 612 10.15 22.33 7.80
CA VAL A 612 9.48 22.02 6.52
C VAL A 612 9.48 20.51 6.26
N TYR A 613 8.38 19.98 5.70
CA TYR A 613 8.25 18.53 5.45
C TYR A 613 8.89 18.07 4.13
N SER A 614 8.91 18.95 3.13
CA SER A 614 9.60 18.80 1.85
C SER A 614 10.69 19.86 1.78
N GLU A 615 11.88 19.46 1.36
CA GLU A 615 13.01 20.37 1.09
C GLU A 615 13.17 20.66 -0.42
N CYS A 616 12.35 20.03 -1.27
CA CYS A 616 12.40 20.22 -2.72
C CYS A 616 11.87 21.60 -3.16
N ALA A 617 12.63 22.31 -3.99
CA ALA A 617 12.26 23.62 -4.53
C ALA A 617 11.54 23.58 -5.89
N CYS A 618 10.92 22.45 -6.25
CA CYS A 618 10.11 22.35 -7.48
C CYS A 618 8.83 23.20 -7.37
N GLY A 619 8.24 23.56 -8.52
CA GLY A 619 7.05 24.44 -8.56
C GLY A 619 5.85 23.96 -7.74
N PHE A 620 5.63 22.64 -7.66
CA PHE A 620 4.59 22.02 -6.83
C PHE A 620 4.86 22.23 -5.32
N CYS A 621 6.07 21.96 -4.85
CA CYS A 621 6.42 22.13 -3.44
C CYS A 621 6.42 23.61 -3.04
N GLU A 622 6.97 24.51 -3.85
CA GLU A 622 6.93 25.96 -3.60
C GLU A 622 5.49 26.51 -3.52
N ALA A 623 4.56 25.99 -4.32
CA ALA A 623 3.14 26.31 -4.21
C ALA A 623 2.54 25.85 -2.86
N ILE A 624 2.94 24.67 -2.34
CA ILE A 624 2.52 24.18 -1.01
C ILE A 624 3.17 25.00 0.12
N HIS A 625 4.47 25.32 0.03
CA HIS A 625 5.14 26.22 0.98
C HIS A 625 4.49 27.61 1.01
N HIS A 626 4.05 28.12 -0.14
CA HIS A 626 3.29 29.37 -0.21
C HIS A 626 1.93 29.25 0.51
N LYS A 627 1.15 28.18 0.29
CA LYS A 627 -0.12 27.95 1.02
C LYS A 627 0.11 27.85 2.54
N ASN A 628 1.07 27.04 2.97
CA ASN A 628 1.37 26.79 4.39
C ASN A 628 1.96 28.02 5.10
N SER A 629 2.49 29.01 4.36
CA SER A 629 2.87 30.32 4.91
C SER A 629 1.67 31.18 5.34
N PHE A 630 0.47 30.93 4.80
CA PHE A 630 -0.71 31.77 4.98
C PHE A 630 -1.99 30.93 5.24
N PRO A 631 -2.04 30.13 6.31
CA PRO A 631 -3.18 29.26 6.61
C PRO A 631 -4.47 30.07 6.80
N LYS A 632 -5.50 29.71 6.02
CA LYS A 632 -6.84 30.32 6.10
C LYS A 632 -7.69 29.61 7.16
N GLY A 633 -7.87 30.24 8.31
CA GLY A 633 -8.78 29.78 9.37
C GLY A 633 -8.31 30.15 10.79
N PRO A 634 -9.08 29.75 11.82
CA PRO A 634 -8.54 29.61 13.17
C PRO A 634 -7.43 28.55 13.16
N SER A 635 -6.38 28.74 13.96
CA SER A 635 -5.25 27.82 13.96
C SER A 635 -5.67 26.49 14.61
N LEU A 636 -5.58 25.38 13.88
CA LEU A 636 -5.83 24.03 14.42
C LEU A 636 -4.81 23.60 15.48
N PHE A 637 -3.70 24.34 15.60
CA PHE A 637 -2.63 24.11 16.55
C PHE A 637 -2.22 25.43 17.23
N ASN A 638 -1.91 25.41 18.53
CA ASN A 638 -1.54 26.60 19.32
C ASN A 638 -0.14 27.17 18.99
N VAL A 639 0.45 26.82 17.84
CA VAL A 639 1.71 27.40 17.38
C VAL A 639 1.45 28.75 16.71
N GLY A 640 2.03 29.81 17.29
CA GLY A 640 1.88 31.17 16.78
C GLY A 640 2.34 31.29 15.32
N LYS A 641 1.52 31.93 14.48
CA LYS A 641 1.70 32.06 13.01
C LYS A 641 3.12 32.49 12.62
N ASN A 642 3.74 33.36 13.41
CA ASN A 642 5.10 33.86 13.21
C ASN A 642 6.16 32.74 13.21
N LYS A 643 6.01 31.65 13.99
CA LYS A 643 6.95 30.52 13.99
C LYS A 643 6.88 29.72 12.68
N VAL A 644 5.66 29.40 12.24
CA VAL A 644 5.37 28.71 10.97
C VAL A 644 5.93 29.50 9.78
N GLN A 645 5.69 30.82 9.78
CA GLN A 645 6.22 31.72 8.75
C GLN A 645 7.75 31.87 8.82
N LYS A 646 8.34 31.91 10.02
CA LYS A 646 9.80 31.96 10.18
C LYS A 646 10.45 30.69 9.64
N ALA A 647 9.95 29.50 9.95
CA ALA A 647 10.54 28.25 9.46
C ALA A 647 10.53 28.14 7.93
N ILE A 648 9.41 28.47 7.26
CA ILE A 648 9.37 28.52 5.79
C ILE A 648 10.27 29.64 5.25
N TYR A 649 10.36 30.79 5.93
CA TYR A 649 11.27 31.87 5.54
C TYR A 649 12.74 31.43 5.64
N ASP A 650 13.17 30.87 6.77
CA ASP A 650 14.53 30.42 7.00
C ASP A 650 14.94 29.40 5.92
N PHE A 651 14.09 28.41 5.65
CA PHE A 651 14.27 27.46 4.54
C PHE A 651 14.38 28.16 3.17
N GLN A 652 13.47 29.08 2.84
CA GLN A 652 13.50 29.85 1.57
C GLN A 652 14.63 30.89 1.47
N ASN A 653 15.43 31.10 2.53
CA ASN A 653 16.60 32.00 2.52
C ASN A 653 17.90 31.27 2.91
N ALA A 654 17.87 29.95 3.12
CA ALA A 654 19.07 29.12 3.04
C ALA A 654 19.71 29.29 1.65
N GLN A 655 21.02 29.01 1.53
CA GLN A 655 21.72 29.21 0.27
C GLN A 655 21.11 28.39 -0.87
N SER A 656 21.24 28.93 -2.09
CA SER A 656 20.83 28.36 -3.39
C SER A 656 20.11 27.00 -3.28
N PRO A 657 18.77 27.00 -3.09
CA PRO A 657 18.05 25.78 -2.75
C PRO A 657 18.29 24.72 -3.83
N PRO A 658 18.50 23.45 -3.45
CA PRO A 658 18.98 22.42 -4.36
C PRO A 658 18.05 22.28 -5.57
N PRO A 659 18.62 21.98 -6.76
CA PRO A 659 17.82 21.76 -7.96
C PRO A 659 16.76 20.68 -7.70
N SER A 660 15.60 20.82 -8.33
CA SER A 660 14.50 19.85 -8.18
C SER A 660 14.91 18.43 -8.59
N GLU A 661 15.94 18.31 -9.42
CA GLU A 661 16.68 17.08 -9.72
C GLU A 661 17.72 16.80 -8.63
N GLY A 662 17.28 16.29 -7.47
CA GLY A 662 18.18 15.96 -6.35
C GLY A 662 17.55 15.92 -4.96
N THR A 663 16.30 16.38 -4.79
CA THR A 663 15.68 16.50 -3.45
C THR A 663 14.36 15.74 -3.33
N ALA A 664 14.15 15.07 -2.20
CA ALA A 664 12.91 14.37 -1.88
C ALA A 664 11.69 15.31 -1.88
N HIS A 665 10.65 14.91 -2.62
CA HIS A 665 9.32 15.51 -2.61
C HIS A 665 8.26 14.44 -2.29
N ILE A 666 6.99 14.72 -2.57
CA ILE A 666 5.86 13.77 -2.43
C ILE A 666 6.19 12.39 -3.02
N SER A 667 5.98 11.32 -2.25
CA SER A 667 5.89 9.99 -2.84
C SER A 667 4.50 9.81 -3.44
N ALA A 668 4.47 9.43 -4.72
CA ALA A 668 3.26 9.35 -5.53
C ALA A 668 3.30 8.14 -6.46
N HIS A 669 3.97 7.07 -6.04
CA HIS A 669 4.00 5.78 -6.75
C HIS A 669 2.62 5.09 -6.72
N ASN A 670 1.80 5.44 -5.74
CA ASN A 670 0.41 5.04 -5.59
C ASN A 670 -0.60 5.96 -6.30
N ALA A 671 -0.15 6.99 -7.02
CA ALA A 671 -1.05 7.94 -7.70
C ALA A 671 -1.83 7.27 -8.84
N SER A 672 -3.11 7.63 -8.97
CA SER A 672 -3.99 7.05 -9.98
C SER A 672 -5.10 7.99 -10.48
N GLU A 673 -5.47 7.84 -11.76
CA GLU A 673 -6.47 8.66 -12.46
C GLU A 673 -7.93 8.30 -12.12
N GLN A 674 -8.83 9.27 -12.28
CA GLN A 674 -10.27 9.17 -11.95
C GLN A 674 -11.07 8.40 -13.02
N PRO A 675 -12.11 7.63 -12.63
CA PRO A 675 -13.02 7.00 -13.59
C PRO A 675 -13.82 8.01 -14.45
N PRO A 676 -14.03 7.75 -15.75
CA PRO A 676 -14.89 8.58 -16.61
C PRO A 676 -16.33 8.71 -16.10
N THR A 677 -16.78 7.74 -15.30
CA THR A 677 -18.17 7.54 -14.87
C THR A 677 -18.66 8.58 -13.86
N ARG A 678 -17.75 9.41 -13.32
CA ARG A 678 -18.06 10.61 -12.53
C ARG A 678 -17.32 11.86 -13.02
N ALA A 679 -16.83 11.83 -14.27
CA ALA A 679 -15.89 12.80 -14.84
C ALA A 679 -16.21 14.25 -14.46
N TYR A 680 -17.41 14.75 -14.72
CA TYR A 680 -17.75 16.17 -14.52
C TYR A 680 -17.40 16.71 -13.11
N ILE A 681 -17.70 15.96 -12.04
CA ILE A 681 -17.43 16.43 -10.67
C ILE A 681 -15.95 16.24 -10.31
N GLY A 682 -15.35 15.11 -10.67
CA GLY A 682 -13.93 14.83 -10.42
C GLY A 682 -13.01 15.79 -11.19
N GLU A 683 -13.30 16.03 -12.46
CA GLU A 683 -12.62 16.96 -13.34
C GLU A 683 -12.79 18.42 -12.89
N TYR A 684 -13.98 18.82 -12.42
CA TYR A 684 -14.17 20.14 -11.81
C TYR A 684 -13.31 20.30 -10.53
N ILE A 685 -13.26 19.28 -9.67
CA ILE A 685 -12.41 19.30 -8.46
C ILE A 685 -10.93 19.36 -8.84
N ARG A 686 -10.49 18.57 -9.85
CA ARG A 686 -9.13 18.58 -10.39
C ARG A 686 -8.75 19.95 -10.95
N LYS A 687 -9.53 20.49 -11.91
CA LYS A 687 -9.31 21.83 -12.49
C LYS A 687 -9.32 22.93 -11.41
N ALA A 688 -10.23 22.85 -10.45
CA ALA A 688 -10.28 23.79 -9.32
C ALA A 688 -9.15 23.58 -8.28
N TRP A 689 -8.38 22.50 -8.34
CA TRP A 689 -7.15 22.30 -7.58
C TRP A 689 -5.93 22.80 -8.35
N GLU A 690 -5.85 22.48 -9.64
CA GLU A 690 -4.83 22.96 -10.58
C GLU A 690 -4.79 24.49 -10.61
N LEU A 691 -5.92 25.16 -10.84
CA LEU A 691 -6.01 26.63 -10.78
C LEU A 691 -5.50 27.22 -9.45
N LYS A 692 -5.72 26.54 -8.32
CA LYS A 692 -5.23 26.98 -7.00
C LYS A 692 -3.73 26.74 -6.81
N LEU A 693 -3.18 25.69 -7.40
CA LEU A 693 -1.74 25.42 -7.38
C LEU A 693 -1.01 26.38 -8.33
N ASP A 694 -1.57 26.64 -9.52
CA ASP A 694 -1.11 27.66 -10.47
C ASP A 694 -1.08 29.06 -9.82
N GLU A 695 -2.18 29.50 -9.23
CA GLU A 695 -2.23 30.75 -8.46
C GLU A 695 -1.16 30.81 -7.37
N SER A 696 -0.89 29.68 -6.69
CA SER A 696 0.07 29.62 -5.58
C SER A 696 1.53 29.65 -6.08
N TYR A 697 1.81 28.96 -7.19
CA TYR A 697 3.09 29.01 -7.89
C TYR A 697 3.37 30.42 -8.44
N ASP A 698 2.39 31.05 -9.10
CA ASP A 698 2.55 32.41 -9.65
C ASP A 698 2.85 33.45 -8.56
N ARG A 699 2.24 33.28 -7.37
CA ARG A 699 2.56 34.08 -6.17
C ARG A 699 3.97 33.77 -5.64
N ALA A 700 4.39 32.50 -5.66
CA ALA A 700 5.75 32.10 -5.30
C ALA A 700 6.81 32.69 -6.26
N VAL A 701 6.58 32.66 -7.58
CA VAL A 701 7.42 33.31 -8.60
C VAL A 701 7.52 34.81 -8.34
N LYS A 702 6.39 35.50 -8.11
CA LYS A 702 6.33 36.94 -7.80
C LYS A 702 6.97 37.31 -6.44
N ARG A 703 7.17 36.34 -5.54
CA ARG A 703 7.90 36.48 -4.27
C ARG A 703 9.40 36.18 -4.42
N ALA A 704 9.76 35.20 -5.25
CA ALA A 704 11.14 34.85 -5.55
C ALA A 704 11.85 35.94 -6.37
N SER A 705 11.19 36.46 -7.42
CA SER A 705 11.76 37.52 -8.28
C SER A 705 12.03 38.82 -7.52
N LYS A 706 11.18 39.18 -6.55
CA LYS A 706 11.41 40.30 -5.61
C LYS A 706 12.65 40.13 -4.72
N LYS A 707 13.24 38.94 -4.67
CA LYS A 707 14.50 38.62 -3.98
C LYS A 707 15.64 38.25 -4.96
N GLY A 708 15.46 38.47 -6.26
CA GLY A 708 16.42 38.07 -7.29
C GLY A 708 16.48 36.57 -7.60
N ARG A 709 15.66 35.72 -6.95
CA ARG A 709 15.61 34.27 -7.22
C ARG A 709 14.66 33.97 -8.38
N LYS A 710 15.14 33.20 -9.37
CA LYS A 710 14.31 32.57 -10.41
C LYS A 710 13.85 31.19 -9.92
N LEU A 711 12.58 30.84 -10.11
CA LEU A 711 12.07 29.48 -9.86
C LEU A 711 12.19 28.60 -11.12
N PRO A 712 12.30 27.27 -10.97
CA PRO A 712 12.17 26.33 -12.09
C PRO A 712 10.80 26.45 -12.77
N SER A 713 10.75 26.28 -14.09
CA SER A 713 9.51 26.21 -14.86
C SER A 713 8.65 25.00 -14.51
N LYS A 714 7.36 25.04 -14.88
CA LYS A 714 6.47 23.87 -14.85
C LYS A 714 6.76 22.98 -16.06
N GLY A 715 6.63 21.66 -15.90
CA GLY A 715 6.76 20.67 -16.98
C GLY A 715 8.11 19.94 -16.99
N GLU A 716 8.09 18.70 -17.51
CA GLU A 716 9.10 17.64 -17.34
C GLU A 716 9.20 17.09 -15.90
N TYR A 717 8.66 15.88 -15.67
CA TYR A 717 8.72 15.19 -14.38
C TYR A 717 9.14 13.71 -14.47
N TYR A 718 8.77 13.01 -15.55
CA TYR A 718 9.25 11.65 -15.84
C TYR A 718 10.10 11.64 -17.11
N ASN A 719 11.20 10.89 -17.08
CA ASN A 719 11.97 10.49 -18.25
C ASN A 719 12.11 8.96 -18.16
N HIS A 720 11.49 8.25 -19.09
CA HIS A 720 11.34 6.80 -19.06
C HIS A 720 11.87 6.22 -20.38
N TRP A 721 13.02 5.53 -20.30
CA TRP A 721 13.84 5.09 -21.44
C TRP A 721 14.10 6.17 -22.51
N GLY A 722 14.39 7.39 -22.08
CA GLY A 722 14.76 8.51 -22.96
C GLY A 722 13.58 9.30 -23.54
N ARG A 723 12.33 8.85 -23.33
CA ARG A 723 11.14 9.67 -23.58
C ARG A 723 10.83 10.55 -22.38
N LYS A 724 10.72 11.85 -22.61
CA LYS A 724 10.23 12.82 -21.63
C LYS A 724 8.70 12.84 -21.60
N TYR A 725 8.12 12.92 -20.40
CA TYR A 725 6.69 13.06 -20.18
C TYR A 725 6.39 14.36 -19.43
N PHE A 726 5.50 15.17 -20.02
CA PHE A 726 5.04 16.43 -19.49
C PHE A 726 3.71 16.22 -18.75
N ILE A 727 3.75 16.36 -17.43
CA ILE A 727 2.58 16.27 -16.54
C ILE A 727 2.53 17.49 -15.62
N TYR A 728 1.43 17.63 -14.88
CA TYR A 728 1.18 18.83 -14.09
C TYR A 728 2.08 18.97 -12.84
N GLY A 729 2.48 17.86 -12.22
CA GLY A 729 3.39 17.86 -11.08
C GLY A 729 3.78 16.44 -10.60
N PRO A 730 4.67 16.33 -9.60
CA PRO A 730 5.20 15.06 -9.12
C PRO A 730 4.17 14.17 -8.40
N GLN A 731 2.98 14.73 -8.08
CA GLN A 731 1.84 14.03 -7.48
C GLN A 731 1.05 13.15 -8.46
N SER A 732 1.28 13.30 -9.76
CA SER A 732 0.46 12.65 -10.80
C SER A 732 1.04 11.29 -11.23
N ALA A 733 0.14 10.42 -11.68
CA ALA A 733 0.44 9.09 -12.16
C ALA A 733 1.40 9.14 -13.37
N PRO A 734 2.30 8.16 -13.55
CA PRO A 734 3.15 8.12 -14.72
C PRO A 734 2.35 7.72 -15.96
N THR A 735 2.16 8.66 -16.88
CA THR A 735 1.42 8.45 -18.14
C THR A 735 2.14 7.54 -19.16
N PHE A 736 3.25 6.92 -18.77
CA PHE A 736 3.87 5.80 -19.50
C PHE A 736 3.22 4.44 -19.17
N LEU A 737 2.54 4.32 -18.02
CA LEU A 737 1.85 3.10 -17.58
C LEU A 737 0.54 2.88 -18.37
N SER A 738 0.68 2.60 -19.67
CA SER A 738 -0.44 2.41 -20.59
C SER A 738 -1.26 1.16 -20.24
N GLU A 739 -2.54 1.37 -19.93
CA GLU A 739 -3.43 0.36 -19.36
C GLU A 739 -3.50 -0.94 -20.18
N SER A 740 -3.32 -0.86 -21.50
CA SER A 740 -3.42 -1.98 -22.42
C SER A 740 -2.20 -2.91 -22.44
N MET A 741 -1.11 -2.61 -21.73
CA MET A 741 0.12 -3.40 -21.80
C MET A 741 0.19 -4.57 -20.80
N TYR A 742 -0.56 -4.51 -19.69
CA TYR A 742 -0.33 -5.31 -18.48
C TYR A 742 -1.29 -6.49 -18.28
N SER A 743 -0.80 -7.62 -17.74
CA SER A 743 -1.66 -8.76 -17.38
C SER A 743 -2.58 -8.49 -16.18
N GLY A 744 -2.20 -7.58 -15.28
CA GLY A 744 -3.06 -7.14 -14.19
C GLY A 744 -4.16 -6.16 -14.64
N SER A 745 -4.75 -5.49 -13.66
CA SER A 745 -5.54 -4.28 -13.82
C SER A 745 -4.65 -3.06 -14.14
N SER A 746 -5.25 -1.92 -14.50
CA SER A 746 -4.50 -0.70 -14.82
C SER A 746 -3.60 -0.25 -13.65
N PRO A 747 -2.28 -0.08 -13.84
CA PRO A 747 -1.41 0.42 -12.78
C PRO A 747 -1.70 1.88 -12.40
N ALA A 748 -2.01 2.72 -13.39
CA ALA A 748 -2.11 4.19 -13.26
C ALA A 748 -3.54 4.76 -13.25
N SER A 749 -4.57 3.98 -13.52
CA SER A 749 -5.97 4.40 -13.44
C SER A 749 -6.68 3.64 -12.34
N MET A 750 -7.66 4.27 -11.66
CA MET A 750 -8.55 3.54 -10.77
C MET A 750 -9.33 2.44 -11.51
N VAL A 751 -9.62 2.63 -12.81
CA VAL A 751 -10.35 1.72 -13.72
C VAL A 751 -9.38 0.81 -14.47
N SER A 752 -9.83 -0.39 -14.87
CA SER A 752 -9.29 -1.03 -16.09
C SER A 752 -10.11 -0.62 -17.32
N PRO A 753 -9.51 -0.48 -18.52
CA PRO A 753 -10.22 -0.08 -19.73
C PRO A 753 -11.29 -1.12 -20.11
N GLY A 754 -12.49 -0.64 -20.46
CA GLY A 754 -13.63 -1.50 -20.77
C GLY A 754 -14.31 -2.15 -19.55
N ALA A 755 -13.81 -1.96 -18.33
CA ALA A 755 -14.45 -2.47 -17.12
C ALA A 755 -15.72 -1.67 -16.76
N ASP A 756 -16.74 -2.38 -16.27
CA ASP A 756 -18.08 -1.82 -16.06
C ASP A 756 -18.12 -0.73 -14.97
N PRO A 757 -18.74 0.44 -15.21
CA PRO A 757 -18.94 1.52 -14.24
C PRO A 757 -19.38 1.10 -12.82
N ALA A 758 -20.07 -0.03 -12.70
CA ALA A 758 -20.56 -0.59 -11.46
C ALA A 758 -19.47 -1.21 -10.57
N TRP A 759 -18.28 -1.56 -11.10
CA TRP A 759 -17.09 -1.84 -10.28
C TRP A 759 -16.64 -0.55 -9.59
N ALA A 760 -16.55 0.55 -10.35
CA ALA A 760 -16.15 1.85 -9.82
C ALA A 760 -17.15 2.28 -8.74
N THR A 761 -18.44 2.06 -8.96
CA THR A 761 -19.48 2.30 -7.95
C THR A 761 -19.31 1.45 -6.67
N CYS A 762 -18.77 0.24 -6.75
CA CYS A 762 -18.44 -0.58 -5.58
C CYS A 762 -17.16 -0.12 -4.87
N ALA A 763 -16.12 0.27 -5.61
CA ALA A 763 -14.81 0.66 -5.09
C ALA A 763 -14.69 2.16 -4.71
N MET A 764 -15.56 3.05 -5.21
CA MET A 764 -15.57 4.48 -4.88
C MET A 764 -15.98 4.80 -3.43
N GLY A 765 -16.33 3.79 -2.62
CA GLY A 765 -16.44 3.88 -1.15
C GLY A 765 -15.43 3.00 -0.41
N ALA A 766 -14.36 2.58 -1.10
CA ALA A 766 -13.24 1.79 -0.58
C ALA A 766 -11.90 2.51 -0.81
N CYS A 767 -11.71 3.16 -1.96
CA CYS A 767 -10.52 3.93 -2.33
C CYS A 767 -9.21 3.14 -2.27
N GLY A 768 -9.06 2.27 -3.27
CA GLY A 768 -7.96 1.34 -3.46
C GLY A 768 -8.50 0.07 -4.10
N GLN A 769 -7.65 -0.74 -4.71
CA GLN A 769 -7.98 -2.15 -4.99
C GLN A 769 -7.77 -3.02 -3.72
N ASN A 770 -7.03 -2.48 -2.74
CA ASN A 770 -6.35 -3.22 -1.70
C ASN A 770 -6.79 -2.73 -0.32
N ASP A 771 -7.63 -3.56 0.32
CA ASP A 771 -8.45 -3.24 1.48
C ASP A 771 -9.32 -1.97 1.33
N ILE A 772 -10.16 -1.72 2.33
CA ILE A 772 -10.98 -0.51 2.40
C ILE A 772 -10.20 0.55 3.17
N ALA A 773 -10.11 1.77 2.62
CA ALA A 773 -9.44 2.93 3.23
C ALA A 773 -10.02 3.39 4.58
N ALA A 774 -10.98 2.64 5.13
CA ALA A 774 -11.14 2.39 6.56
C ALA A 774 -9.88 1.79 7.23
N GLY A 775 -8.66 2.08 6.76
CA GLY A 775 -7.53 1.18 7.00
C GLY A 775 -6.16 1.85 7.05
N GLY A 776 -5.73 2.42 5.92
CA GLY A 776 -4.61 3.35 5.90
C GLY A 776 -4.89 4.60 6.76
N CYS A 777 -4.01 5.59 6.68
CA CYS A 777 -4.33 6.92 7.21
C CYS A 777 -5.61 7.43 6.49
N GLY A 778 -6.70 7.60 7.23
CA GLY A 778 -8.03 7.72 6.63
C GLY A 778 -9.12 7.06 7.49
N GLY A 779 -10.25 7.75 7.62
CA GLY A 779 -11.43 7.26 8.33
C GLY A 779 -12.24 6.26 7.50
N PRO A 780 -13.11 5.46 8.16
CA PRO A 780 -13.96 4.49 7.48
C PRO A 780 -14.91 5.14 6.47
N GLY A 781 -14.73 4.79 5.18
CA GLY A 781 -15.62 5.20 4.08
C GLY A 781 -14.93 5.62 2.78
N GLY A 782 -13.63 5.94 2.82
CA GLY A 782 -12.80 6.25 1.64
C GLY A 782 -13.06 7.61 0.96
N CYS A 783 -11.99 8.36 0.70
CA CYS A 783 -11.88 9.63 -0.06
C CYS A 783 -12.77 10.84 0.34
N VAL A 784 -13.96 10.65 0.93
CA VAL A 784 -14.80 11.72 1.50
C VAL A 784 -14.17 12.26 2.77
N GLN A 785 -13.22 13.18 2.59
CA GLN A 785 -12.87 14.13 3.63
C GLN A 785 -14.15 14.80 4.14
N TRP A 786 -14.36 14.83 5.47
CA TRP A 786 -15.32 15.73 6.09
C TRP A 786 -14.87 17.18 5.87
N GLY A 787 -15.26 17.74 4.72
CA GLY A 787 -15.19 19.17 4.45
C GLY A 787 -16.30 19.89 5.21
N ASN A 788 -16.03 21.10 5.69
CA ASN A 788 -16.90 21.85 6.61
C ASN A 788 -18.25 22.35 6.04
N ASN A 789 -18.70 21.83 4.89
CA ASN A 789 -20.02 22.12 4.31
C ASN A 789 -20.96 20.92 4.52
N ALA A 790 -21.33 20.66 5.78
CA ALA A 790 -22.18 19.54 6.16
C ALA A 790 -23.67 19.88 6.05
N MET A 791 -24.32 19.53 4.94
CA MET A 791 -25.77 19.30 4.88
C MET A 791 -26.09 18.07 4.02
N GLY A 792 -26.62 17.03 4.69
CA GLY A 792 -27.44 15.96 4.12
C GLY A 792 -26.93 15.20 2.89
N ASN A 793 -26.34 14.01 3.11
CA ASN A 793 -26.29 12.99 2.05
C ASN A 793 -26.54 11.58 2.65
N HIS A 794 -27.78 11.33 3.07
CA HIS A 794 -28.25 9.96 3.32
C HIS A 794 -28.43 9.24 1.97
N GLY A 795 -28.10 7.94 1.95
CA GLY A 795 -27.86 7.21 0.71
C GLY A 795 -29.02 7.21 -0.29
N ILE A 796 -28.73 7.64 -1.52
CA ILE A 796 -29.62 7.50 -2.67
C ILE A 796 -29.39 6.14 -3.30
N LEU A 797 -30.35 5.23 -3.11
CA LEU A 797 -30.54 4.07 -3.99
C LEU A 797 -31.08 4.54 -5.34
N THR A 798 -30.65 3.90 -6.42
CA THR A 798 -31.07 4.21 -7.79
C THR A 798 -32.58 4.04 -7.98
N GLY A 799 -33.25 5.07 -8.53
CA GLY A 799 -34.65 4.96 -8.96
C GLY A 799 -35.15 6.21 -9.68
N GLY A 800 -35.82 6.01 -10.82
CA GLY A 800 -36.65 7.01 -11.50
C GLY A 800 -35.91 8.16 -12.20
N ILE A 801 -35.84 8.11 -13.54
CA ILE A 801 -35.62 9.33 -14.33
C ILE A 801 -36.90 10.16 -14.26
N GLY A 802 -36.84 11.31 -13.58
CA GLY A 802 -37.94 12.28 -13.49
C GLY A 802 -37.49 13.64 -13.99
N THR A 803 -37.80 13.97 -15.25
CA THR A 803 -37.52 15.28 -15.84
C THR A 803 -38.42 16.35 -15.25
N VAL A 804 -37.84 17.36 -14.60
CA VAL A 804 -38.55 18.59 -14.20
C VAL A 804 -37.84 19.77 -14.85
N ALA A 805 -38.60 20.62 -15.53
CA ALA A 805 -38.09 21.69 -16.38
C ALA A 805 -37.75 22.98 -15.60
N GLY A 806 -37.07 23.91 -16.29
CA GLY A 806 -36.44 25.08 -15.69
C GLY A 806 -37.35 26.05 -14.93
N GLY A 807 -36.78 26.64 -13.88
CA GLY A 807 -37.22 27.89 -13.26
C GLY A 807 -36.09 28.92 -13.37
N ALA A 808 -36.41 30.14 -13.80
CA ALA A 808 -35.42 31.18 -14.12
C ALA A 808 -35.53 32.41 -13.20
N GLY A 809 -34.44 33.18 -13.11
CA GLY A 809 -34.43 34.56 -12.60
C GLY A 809 -33.81 34.76 -11.21
N GLY A 810 -33.29 35.96 -10.96
CA GLY A 810 -32.81 36.41 -9.64
C GLY A 810 -31.45 37.13 -9.65
N CYS A 811 -31.40 38.36 -10.18
CA CYS A 811 -30.20 39.20 -10.10
C CYS A 811 -30.22 40.11 -8.86
N GLY A 812 -29.06 40.25 -8.20
CA GLY A 812 -28.76 41.19 -7.11
C GLY A 812 -27.35 40.91 -6.57
N GLY A 813 -26.50 41.87 -6.20
CA GLY A 813 -26.75 43.29 -5.93
C GLY A 813 -27.32 43.48 -4.52
N GLY A 814 -26.66 44.10 -3.55
CA GLY A 814 -25.33 44.72 -3.56
C GLY A 814 -25.29 45.91 -2.57
N GLY A 815 -24.29 45.96 -1.70
CA GLY A 815 -24.18 46.96 -0.62
C GLY A 815 -24.29 46.33 0.77
N GLY A 816 -23.44 46.80 1.70
CA GLY A 816 -23.21 46.21 3.03
C GLY A 816 -21.72 46.20 3.35
#